data_AF-A0A6B2H595-F1
#
_entry.id   AF-A0A6B2H595-F1
#
_cell.length_a   1.000
_cell.length_b   1.000
_cell.length_c   1.000
_cell.angle_alpha   90.00
_cell.angle_beta   90.00
_cell.angle_gamma   90.00
#
_symmetry.space_group_name_H-M   'P 1'
#
loop_
_entity.id
_entity.type
_entity.pdbx_description
1 polymer ?
#
loop_
_entity_poly.entity_id
_entity_poly.type
_entity_poly.pdbx_seq_one_letter_code
_entity_poly.pdbx_strand_id
1 'polypeptide(L)'
;MLLAAFVAQAQTKLIFDQTTPEAYLIKYSTTGNSSQTHINTILNLLRDGDVRKGGGRPTRNPEFTVKMEQQARIADTGNALQLTVKLSKIGVGSDVTYKGFGVEDVLLPEKLNAKIKLLDAKKKELQAFNLTNISFNKEGVVVLDVTMPDTTTANQNYSLVVEPKELIYTSESVNSFKRHQELVQSYYTAEATISRALQDINRIQPEDVDRISLHDRNLEQMEDMYERIKDENYKDKLNLRQYDPQHLTDKMADLNRLMKERRRAVDYALSTMDLQFFNKGMSLVTSGQGNVAQGYFIKSLEVNPKFAPSHLQLARLDFVNGYLNEATARTLSVLTGMRIDPETRQMAQVLAYDIYTSHINRGHSLVNNRDYNAALQAFGTAREMCDKVGGLDCNLPALREGEGRAATGMYHNIVAEGKREFSRNNIAQADKLAEEALRFQSDYRDVMPQPTEAIDLQNQVKYTYYVEHIDKGKSYLNSKNYSAALSQFDAALELQDRYTFKKVNELGTLVQKAAKPVLLAELQTGYQQAMNNQLTDARALASKAIAMLGRYGLAQDKEVLGKYNLLRDRIVTQECQNAQTAYDAEVQKAKELARNKQFLAADKAYLAALKVAGDNTVCQLADFTAKDGREAILPAVRYQQMLEDINRFVASSRYTEALQTYNQAEKHYKAYEVNRFGLDYILLYNYAKETTKLPFTAEVVQYYASQGEEEIAINLLTILLQKDYKNRKTKRVQEQLGKQLASQDVQLGLKDDAEALAMKHTNNNRDLKKLRKAYEKERKRLAKA
;
A
#
# COMPACT_ATOMS: atom_id res chain seq x y z
N MET A 1 60.16 48.98 -50.36
CA MET A 1 60.53 48.74 -51.77
C MET A 1 60.92 47.28 -51.90
N LEU A 2 60.04 46.46 -52.47
CA LEU A 2 60.26 45.01 -52.66
C LEU A 2 60.31 44.75 -54.16
N LEU A 3 61.53 44.75 -54.71
CA LEU A 3 61.82 44.31 -56.06
C LEU A 3 62.23 42.83 -55.98
N ALA A 4 61.30 41.98 -56.40
CA ALA A 4 61.55 40.57 -56.69
C ALA A 4 62.30 40.44 -58.02
N ALA A 5 63.41 39.71 -58.03
CA ALA A 5 64.07 39.24 -59.24
C ALA A 5 64.57 37.81 -59.03
N PHE A 6 63.80 36.88 -59.57
CA PHE A 6 64.12 35.53 -60.04
C PHE A 6 65.37 34.84 -59.46
N VAL A 7 65.14 33.95 -58.49
CA VAL A 7 65.96 32.74 -58.38
C VAL A 7 65.54 31.85 -59.54
N ALA A 8 66.43 31.66 -60.51
CA ALA A 8 66.24 30.69 -61.57
C ALA A 8 66.12 29.30 -60.94
N GLN A 9 64.91 28.73 -60.89
CA GLN A 9 64.74 27.29 -60.69
C GLN A 9 65.46 26.60 -61.85
N ALA A 10 66.49 25.82 -61.52
CA ALA A 10 67.12 24.92 -62.48
C ALA A 10 66.02 24.07 -63.12
N GLN A 11 65.77 24.30 -64.41
CA GLN A 11 64.82 23.50 -65.17
C GLN A 11 65.33 22.07 -65.20
N THR A 12 64.60 21.16 -64.56
CA THR A 12 64.88 19.73 -64.67
C THR A 12 64.65 19.30 -66.11
N LYS A 13 65.72 18.95 -66.81
CA LYS A 13 65.67 18.56 -68.21
C LYS A 13 65.45 17.07 -68.30
N LEU A 14 64.37 16.63 -68.92
CA LEU A 14 64.13 15.21 -69.18
C LEU A 14 65.14 14.71 -70.23
N ILE A 15 65.97 13.75 -69.87
CA ILE A 15 67.00 13.19 -70.78
C ILE A 15 66.51 11.90 -71.43
N PHE A 16 65.82 11.06 -70.66
CA PHE A 16 65.32 9.77 -71.11
C PHE A 16 63.97 9.50 -70.47
N ASP A 17 63.01 9.03 -71.25
CA ASP A 17 61.74 8.50 -70.76
C ASP A 17 61.31 7.38 -71.70
N GLN A 18 61.21 6.18 -71.17
CA GLN A 18 60.76 5.01 -71.91
C GLN A 18 59.70 4.28 -71.10
N THR A 19 58.53 4.11 -71.73
CA THR A 19 57.48 3.24 -71.20
C THR A 19 57.45 1.95 -72.01
N THR A 20 57.58 0.81 -71.33
CA THR A 20 57.57 -0.53 -71.92
C THR A 20 56.49 -1.39 -71.27
N PRO A 21 55.52 -1.92 -72.04
CA PRO A 21 54.62 -2.94 -71.53
C PRO A 21 55.38 -4.26 -71.34
N GLU A 22 55.20 -4.89 -70.19
CA GLU A 22 55.79 -6.17 -69.83
C GLU A 22 54.69 -7.21 -69.56
N ALA A 23 54.99 -8.45 -69.93
CA ALA A 23 54.09 -9.59 -69.75
C ALA A 23 54.90 -10.82 -69.33
N TYR A 24 54.62 -11.34 -68.13
CA TYR A 24 55.27 -12.52 -67.57
C TYR A 24 54.31 -13.68 -67.60
N LEU A 25 54.59 -14.69 -68.43
CA LEU A 25 53.82 -15.93 -68.48
C LEU A 25 54.18 -16.81 -67.28
N ILE A 26 53.23 -16.98 -66.38
CA ILE A 26 53.30 -17.88 -65.23
C ILE A 26 52.73 -19.22 -65.63
N LYS A 27 53.59 -20.24 -65.65
CA LYS A 27 53.24 -21.62 -66.04
C LYS A 27 53.92 -22.63 -65.13
N TYR A 28 53.42 -23.85 -65.16
CA TYR A 28 54.00 -24.96 -64.42
C TYR A 28 55.42 -25.27 -64.91
N SER A 29 56.34 -25.52 -63.98
CA SER A 29 57.71 -25.94 -64.29
C SER A 29 58.23 -26.94 -63.24
N THR A 30 58.90 -28.00 -63.68
CA THR A 30 59.56 -28.99 -62.82
C THR A 30 60.96 -28.54 -62.35
N THR A 31 61.48 -27.46 -62.92
CA THR A 31 62.77 -26.84 -62.58
C THR A 31 62.54 -25.40 -62.15
N GLY A 32 62.99 -25.02 -60.95
CA GLY A 32 62.84 -23.66 -60.44
C GLY A 32 63.21 -23.51 -58.97
N ASN A 33 63.14 -22.28 -58.47
CA ASN A 33 63.38 -21.94 -57.07
C ASN A 33 62.11 -22.09 -56.21
N SER A 34 62.16 -21.65 -54.95
CA SER A 34 61.01 -21.69 -54.02
C SER A 34 59.77 -20.96 -54.57
N SER A 35 59.96 -19.85 -55.30
CA SER A 35 58.86 -19.13 -55.98
C SER A 35 58.12 -20.03 -56.96
N GLN A 36 58.85 -20.83 -57.75
CA GLN A 36 58.24 -21.78 -58.69
C GLN A 36 57.42 -22.87 -57.99
N THR A 37 57.82 -23.32 -56.79
CA THR A 37 57.02 -24.27 -55.99
C THR A 37 55.69 -23.66 -55.55
N HIS A 38 55.68 -22.39 -55.15
CA HIS A 38 54.45 -21.65 -54.81
C HIS A 38 53.56 -21.43 -56.04
N ILE A 39 54.15 -21.05 -57.17
CA ILE A 39 53.45 -20.96 -58.47
C ILE A 39 52.78 -22.30 -58.80
N ASN A 40 53.52 -23.41 -58.76
CA ASN A 40 52.99 -24.74 -59.06
C ASN A 40 51.83 -25.10 -58.13
N THR A 41 51.90 -24.70 -56.85
CA THR A 41 50.81 -24.90 -55.88
C THR A 41 49.56 -24.11 -56.26
N ILE A 42 49.70 -22.81 -56.58
CA ILE A 42 48.59 -21.95 -57.04
C ILE A 42 47.97 -22.51 -58.32
N LEU A 43 48.78 -22.92 -59.30
CA LEU A 43 48.30 -23.52 -60.55
C LEU A 43 47.58 -24.85 -60.32
N ASN A 44 48.04 -25.70 -59.40
CA ASN A 44 47.31 -26.92 -59.04
C ASN A 44 45.95 -26.59 -58.40
N LEU A 45 45.90 -25.62 -57.48
CA LEU A 45 44.66 -25.19 -56.85
C LEU A 45 43.69 -24.55 -57.84
N LEU A 46 44.19 -23.80 -58.83
CA LEU A 46 43.39 -23.27 -59.95
C LEU A 46 42.78 -24.40 -60.78
N ARG A 47 43.56 -25.44 -61.09
CA ARG A 47 43.10 -26.60 -61.87
C ARG A 47 41.92 -27.30 -61.21
N ASP A 48 41.94 -27.44 -59.88
CA ASP A 48 40.87 -28.10 -59.13
C ASP A 48 39.54 -27.32 -59.16
N GLY A 49 39.57 -26.05 -59.58
CA GLY A 49 38.39 -25.19 -59.73
C GLY A 49 37.84 -25.01 -61.13
N ASP A 50 38.57 -25.46 -62.16
CA ASP A 50 38.16 -25.31 -63.56
C ASP A 50 37.17 -26.41 -63.94
N VAL A 51 35.94 -26.27 -63.43
CA VAL A 51 34.82 -27.15 -63.77
C VAL A 51 34.28 -26.74 -65.15
N ARG A 52 34.91 -27.20 -66.24
CA ARG A 52 34.33 -27.01 -67.58
C ARG A 52 33.31 -28.09 -67.93
N LYS A 53 32.11 -27.57 -68.22
CA LYS A 53 31.01 -28.21 -68.94
C LYS A 53 31.52 -28.85 -70.24
N GLY A 54 30.99 -30.02 -70.55
CA GLY A 54 31.44 -30.94 -71.60
C GLY A 54 31.90 -30.29 -72.91
N GLY A 55 33.15 -30.58 -73.28
CA GLY A 55 33.74 -30.30 -74.58
C GLY A 55 35.16 -30.87 -74.60
N GLY A 56 35.35 -32.02 -75.24
CA GLY A 56 36.52 -32.90 -75.10
C GLY A 56 37.84 -32.39 -75.71
N ARG A 57 38.42 -31.32 -75.16
CA ARG A 57 39.83 -30.96 -75.39
C ARG A 57 40.69 -31.34 -74.18
N PRO A 58 41.93 -31.81 -74.37
CA PRO A 58 42.82 -32.21 -73.27
C PRO A 58 43.05 -31.08 -72.25
N THR A 59 43.15 -31.44 -70.97
CA THR A 59 43.47 -30.55 -69.85
C THR A 59 44.77 -29.78 -70.12
N ARG A 60 44.66 -28.51 -70.50
CA ARG A 60 45.79 -27.59 -70.52
C ARG A 60 46.11 -27.24 -69.08
N ASN A 61 47.36 -27.37 -68.66
CA ASN A 61 47.77 -26.88 -67.34
C ASN A 61 47.44 -25.38 -67.26
N PRO A 62 46.80 -24.91 -66.18
CA PRO A 62 46.47 -23.50 -66.06
C PRO A 62 47.76 -22.69 -66.12
N GLU A 63 47.69 -21.58 -66.84
CA GLU A 63 48.75 -20.61 -66.98
C GLU A 63 48.12 -19.23 -67.01
N PHE A 64 48.80 -18.23 -66.47
CA PHE A 64 48.31 -16.86 -66.44
C PHE A 64 49.43 -15.88 -66.70
N THR A 65 49.08 -14.68 -67.16
CA THR A 65 50.06 -13.67 -67.51
C THR A 65 49.94 -12.48 -66.58
N VAL A 66 51.01 -12.17 -65.86
CA VAL A 66 51.12 -10.91 -65.10
C VAL A 66 51.54 -9.82 -66.08
N LYS A 67 50.70 -8.81 -66.25
CA LYS A 67 50.92 -7.67 -67.15
C LYS A 67 51.20 -6.42 -66.33
N MET A 68 52.11 -5.58 -66.80
CA MET A 68 52.45 -4.31 -66.18
C MET A 68 53.05 -3.35 -67.20
N GLU A 69 53.00 -2.05 -66.92
CA GLU A 69 53.73 -1.02 -67.67
C GLU A 69 54.91 -0.53 -66.83
N GLN A 70 56.12 -0.74 -67.34
CA GLN A 70 57.33 -0.18 -66.76
C GLN A 70 57.61 1.19 -67.38
N GLN A 71 57.83 2.20 -66.56
CA GLN A 71 58.35 3.50 -66.97
C GLN A 71 59.75 3.70 -66.38
N ALA A 72 60.76 3.85 -67.25
CA ALA A 72 62.13 4.16 -66.89
C ALA A 72 62.47 5.58 -67.34
N ARG A 73 62.91 6.43 -66.40
CA ARG A 73 63.08 7.87 -66.59
C ARG A 73 64.43 8.34 -66.05
N ILE A 74 65.09 9.23 -66.80
CA ILE A 74 66.27 9.98 -66.37
C ILE A 74 65.96 11.47 -66.49
N ALA A 75 66.04 12.19 -65.37
CA ALA A 75 65.94 13.65 -65.35
C ALA A 75 67.27 14.28 -64.92
N ASP A 76 67.74 15.25 -65.68
CA ASP A 76 68.87 16.10 -65.32
C ASP A 76 68.40 17.18 -64.34
N THR A 77 69.02 17.28 -63.17
CA THR A 77 68.76 18.34 -62.20
C THR A 77 69.88 19.41 -62.19
N GLY A 78 70.74 19.43 -63.19
CA GLY A 78 71.84 20.38 -63.40
C GLY A 78 73.21 19.84 -62.99
N ASN A 79 73.33 19.32 -61.76
CA ASN A 79 74.58 18.73 -61.23
C ASN A 79 74.48 17.21 -60.99
N ALA A 80 73.31 16.63 -61.25
CA ALA A 80 73.01 15.25 -60.92
C ALA A 80 71.93 14.69 -61.86
N LEU A 81 71.96 13.38 -62.07
CA LEU A 81 70.96 12.60 -62.77
C LEU A 81 70.03 11.94 -61.74
N GLN A 82 68.73 12.18 -61.86
CA GLN A 82 67.69 11.42 -61.16
C GLN A 82 67.23 10.27 -62.04
N LEU A 83 67.45 9.04 -61.58
CA LEU A 83 67.00 7.81 -62.21
C LEU A 83 65.76 7.29 -61.50
N THR A 84 64.68 7.06 -62.26
CA THR A 84 63.44 6.55 -61.71
C THR A 84 62.91 5.39 -62.55
N VAL A 85 62.57 4.27 -61.93
CA VAL A 85 61.85 3.15 -62.56
C VAL A 85 60.58 2.87 -61.76
N LYS A 86 59.42 2.97 -62.42
CA LYS A 86 58.10 2.69 -61.83
C LYS A 86 57.36 1.62 -62.63
N LEU A 87 56.59 0.80 -61.93
CA LEU A 87 55.64 -0.15 -62.50
C LEU A 87 54.23 0.36 -62.21
N SER A 88 53.41 0.40 -63.25
CA SER A 88 52.02 0.83 -63.18
C SER A 88 51.15 -0.10 -64.04
N LYS A 89 49.82 0.06 -63.98
CA LYS A 89 48.85 -0.81 -64.67
C LYS A 89 49.12 -2.31 -64.47
N ILE A 90 49.43 -2.67 -63.22
CA ILE A 90 49.69 -4.06 -62.82
C ILE A 90 48.37 -4.82 -62.80
N GLY A 91 48.36 -6.00 -63.42
CA GLY A 91 47.19 -6.87 -63.42
C GLY A 91 47.52 -8.27 -63.94
N VAL A 92 46.54 -9.16 -63.83
CA VAL A 92 46.59 -10.49 -64.43
C VAL A 92 45.72 -10.51 -65.69
N GLY A 93 46.11 -11.28 -66.70
CA GLY A 93 45.31 -11.49 -67.90
C GLY A 93 43.89 -11.99 -67.57
N SER A 94 42.90 -11.53 -68.35
CA SER A 94 41.45 -11.53 -68.07
C SER A 94 40.74 -12.88 -68.04
N ASP A 95 41.45 -14.00 -68.15
CA ASP A 95 40.83 -15.30 -68.45
C ASP A 95 41.09 -16.33 -67.34
N VAL A 96 41.39 -15.87 -66.11
CA VAL A 96 41.68 -16.76 -64.98
C VAL A 96 40.54 -16.70 -63.97
N THR A 97 39.80 -17.80 -63.86
CA THR A 97 38.67 -17.92 -62.94
C THR A 97 38.77 -19.19 -62.10
N TYR A 98 38.19 -19.16 -60.90
CA TYR A 98 37.98 -20.33 -60.05
C TYR A 98 36.47 -20.50 -59.82
N LYS A 99 35.90 -21.60 -60.32
CA LYS A 99 34.44 -21.84 -60.31
C LYS A 99 33.61 -20.63 -60.82
N GLY A 100 34.12 -19.95 -61.85
CA GLY A 100 33.48 -18.79 -62.48
C GLY A 100 33.80 -17.43 -61.84
N PHE A 101 34.40 -17.38 -60.64
CA PHE A 101 34.81 -16.11 -60.01
C PHE A 101 36.21 -15.69 -60.49
N GLY A 102 36.37 -14.40 -60.79
CA GLY A 102 37.67 -13.82 -61.12
C GLY A 102 38.63 -13.89 -59.93
N VAL A 103 39.87 -14.31 -60.19
CA VAL A 103 40.91 -14.51 -59.18
C VAL A 103 42.14 -13.64 -59.45
N GLU A 104 42.02 -12.65 -60.33
CA GLU A 104 43.12 -11.82 -60.83
C GLU A 104 43.90 -11.14 -59.69
N ASP A 105 43.18 -10.68 -58.66
CA ASP A 105 43.75 -9.93 -57.54
C ASP A 105 44.52 -10.81 -56.54
N VAL A 106 44.23 -12.11 -56.50
CA VAL A 106 44.91 -13.08 -55.62
C VAL A 106 46.00 -13.87 -56.34
N LEU A 107 46.26 -13.56 -57.61
CA LEU A 107 47.29 -14.20 -58.45
C LEU A 107 48.52 -13.33 -58.69
N LEU A 108 48.55 -12.11 -58.17
CA LEU A 108 49.73 -11.25 -58.22
C LEU A 108 50.82 -11.78 -57.27
N PRO A 109 52.11 -11.68 -57.64
CA PRO A 109 53.22 -11.98 -56.74
C PRO A 109 53.29 -10.93 -55.62
N GLU A 110 53.98 -11.26 -54.53
CA GLU A 110 54.19 -10.31 -53.43
C GLU A 110 55.45 -9.49 -53.56
N LYS A 111 56.45 -10.03 -54.27
CA LYS A 111 57.77 -9.40 -54.39
C LYS A 111 58.31 -9.54 -55.80
N LEU A 112 59.26 -8.68 -56.14
CA LEU A 112 60.04 -8.79 -57.37
C LEU A 112 61.54 -8.57 -57.11
N ASN A 113 62.39 -9.20 -57.91
CA ASN A 113 63.79 -8.82 -58.06
C ASN A 113 63.98 -8.13 -59.43
N ALA A 114 64.76 -7.05 -59.46
CA ALA A 114 65.04 -6.29 -60.67
C ALA A 114 66.53 -5.96 -60.74
N LYS A 115 67.06 -5.95 -61.97
CA LYS A 115 68.40 -5.45 -62.24
C LYS A 115 68.33 -4.33 -63.27
N ILE A 116 68.85 -3.16 -62.91
CA ILE A 116 68.74 -1.94 -63.73
C ILE A 116 70.13 -1.45 -64.06
N LYS A 117 70.39 -1.13 -65.33
CA LYS A 117 71.68 -0.66 -65.82
C LYS A 117 71.54 0.73 -66.44
N LEU A 118 72.36 1.66 -65.99
CA LEU A 118 72.55 2.95 -66.64
C LEU A 118 73.62 2.80 -67.73
N LEU A 119 73.30 3.16 -68.96
CA LEU A 119 74.20 3.06 -70.11
C LEU A 119 74.47 4.44 -70.72
N ASP A 120 75.68 4.63 -71.25
CA ASP A 120 76.08 5.81 -72.03
C ASP A 120 75.63 5.73 -73.51
N ALA A 121 75.96 6.76 -74.30
CA ALA A 121 75.60 6.85 -75.71
C ALA A 121 76.21 5.74 -76.60
N LYS A 122 77.29 5.09 -76.15
CA LYS A 122 77.93 3.94 -76.83
C LYS A 122 77.42 2.60 -76.31
N LYS A 123 76.36 2.60 -75.49
CA LYS A 123 75.79 1.43 -74.79
C LYS A 123 76.77 0.78 -73.80
N LYS A 124 77.77 1.50 -73.31
CA LYS A 124 78.66 1.02 -72.26
C LYS A 124 77.99 1.19 -70.90
N GLU A 125 78.09 0.18 -70.06
CA GLU A 125 77.53 0.19 -68.70
C GLU A 125 78.29 1.18 -67.80
N LEU A 126 77.55 2.12 -67.23
CA LEU A 126 78.06 3.10 -66.27
C LEU A 126 77.83 2.63 -64.83
N GLN A 127 76.64 2.10 -64.54
CA GLN A 127 76.28 1.59 -63.22
C GLN A 127 75.18 0.54 -63.33
N ALA A 128 75.21 -0.46 -62.43
CA ALA A 128 74.15 -1.44 -62.27
C ALA A 128 73.57 -1.41 -60.84
N PHE A 129 72.26 -1.57 -60.75
CA PHE A 129 71.49 -1.68 -59.51
C PHE A 129 70.87 -3.07 -59.44
N ASN A 130 71.29 -3.86 -58.45
CA ASN A 130 70.67 -5.16 -58.15
C ASN A 130 69.71 -4.98 -56.98
N LEU A 131 68.41 -5.02 -57.26
CA LEU A 131 67.36 -4.77 -56.29
C LEU A 131 66.61 -6.07 -56.02
N THR A 132 66.50 -6.45 -54.75
CA THR A 132 65.86 -7.71 -54.35
C THR A 132 64.73 -7.48 -53.37
N ASN A 133 63.70 -8.35 -53.39
CA ASN A 133 62.58 -8.32 -52.46
C ASN A 133 61.77 -7.00 -52.46
N ILE A 134 61.65 -6.33 -53.60
CA ILE A 134 60.83 -5.13 -53.71
C ILE A 134 59.35 -5.54 -53.60
N SER A 135 58.59 -4.88 -52.73
CA SER A 135 57.15 -5.14 -52.55
C SER A 135 56.40 -4.92 -53.86
N PHE A 136 55.56 -5.88 -54.23
CA PHE A 136 54.75 -5.86 -55.44
C PHE A 136 53.26 -5.86 -55.08
N ASN A 137 52.52 -4.92 -55.64
CA ASN A 137 51.07 -4.77 -55.43
C ASN A 137 50.39 -4.19 -56.67
N LYS A 138 49.06 -4.13 -56.65
CA LYS A 138 48.25 -3.70 -57.80
C LYS A 138 48.27 -2.18 -58.01
N GLU A 139 48.51 -1.41 -56.94
CA GLU A 139 48.47 0.06 -56.92
C GLU A 139 49.64 0.70 -57.66
N GLY A 140 50.74 -0.02 -57.84
CA GLY A 140 51.94 0.43 -58.54
C GLY A 140 53.18 0.35 -57.65
N VAL A 141 54.33 0.15 -58.28
CA VAL A 141 55.59 -0.14 -57.58
C VAL A 141 56.66 0.85 -58.04
N VAL A 142 57.31 1.55 -57.11
CA VAL A 142 58.54 2.29 -57.40
C VAL A 142 59.71 1.33 -57.21
N VAL A 143 60.34 0.92 -58.30
CA VAL A 143 61.43 -0.06 -58.32
C VAL A 143 62.76 0.63 -57.99
N LEU A 144 63.03 1.78 -58.62
CA LEU A 144 64.24 2.58 -58.40
C LEU A 144 63.87 4.06 -58.35
N ASP A 145 64.44 4.79 -57.39
CA ASP A 145 64.43 6.25 -57.35
C ASP A 145 65.72 6.70 -56.67
N VAL A 146 66.71 7.09 -57.47
CA VAL A 146 68.05 7.43 -56.99
C VAL A 146 68.57 8.65 -57.73
N THR A 147 69.29 9.51 -57.02
CA THR A 147 69.97 10.67 -57.59
C THR A 147 71.47 10.50 -57.49
N MET A 148 72.19 10.70 -58.58
CA MET A 148 73.64 10.53 -58.65
C MET A 148 74.32 11.71 -59.34
N PRO A 149 75.56 12.09 -58.98
CA PRO A 149 76.29 13.15 -59.68
C PRO A 149 76.47 12.84 -61.17
N ASP A 150 76.29 13.83 -62.04
CA ASP A 150 76.65 13.66 -63.46
C ASP A 150 78.16 13.84 -63.62
N THR A 151 78.90 12.75 -63.82
CA THR A 151 80.37 12.76 -63.91
C THR A 151 80.89 12.94 -65.34
N THR A 152 80.04 13.24 -66.34
CA THR A 152 80.49 13.37 -67.74
C THR A 152 80.14 14.74 -68.35
N THR A 153 81.15 15.51 -68.75
CA THR A 153 81.05 16.94 -69.13
C THR A 153 80.65 17.22 -70.59
N ALA A 154 80.04 16.27 -71.30
CA ALA A 154 79.61 16.47 -72.70
C ALA A 154 78.25 15.83 -72.95
N ASN A 155 77.33 16.59 -73.56
CA ASN A 155 75.98 16.18 -74.01
C ASN A 155 75.92 14.73 -74.54
N GLN A 156 75.65 13.75 -73.67
CA GLN A 156 75.46 12.35 -74.05
C GLN A 156 74.02 11.92 -73.79
N ASN A 157 73.47 11.14 -74.72
CA ASN A 157 72.17 10.50 -74.57
C ASN A 157 72.34 9.28 -73.65
N TYR A 158 71.87 9.38 -72.40
CA TYR A 158 71.79 8.25 -71.48
C TYR A 158 70.61 7.33 -71.82
N SER A 159 70.73 6.05 -71.46
CA SER A 159 69.59 5.13 -71.45
C SER A 159 69.57 4.29 -70.18
N LEU A 160 68.36 4.03 -69.67
CA LEU A 160 68.15 3.18 -68.50
C LEU A 160 67.56 1.84 -68.96
N VAL A 161 68.35 0.78 -68.90
CA VAL A 161 67.94 -0.56 -69.32
C VAL A 161 67.58 -1.38 -68.08
N VAL A 162 66.34 -1.84 -68.02
CA VAL A 162 65.90 -2.77 -66.98
C VAL A 162 65.95 -4.19 -67.55
N GLU A 163 66.74 -5.06 -66.92
CA GLU A 163 66.77 -6.48 -67.26
C GLU A 163 65.45 -7.17 -66.84
N PRO A 164 65.12 -8.35 -67.41
CA PRO A 164 63.92 -9.09 -67.03
C PRO A 164 63.81 -9.28 -65.52
N LYS A 165 62.66 -8.95 -64.94
CA LYS A 165 62.41 -9.05 -63.50
C LYS A 165 62.09 -10.48 -63.14
N GLU A 166 62.44 -10.86 -61.91
CA GLU A 166 62.00 -12.12 -61.34
C GLU A 166 60.81 -11.85 -60.42
N LEU A 167 59.65 -12.43 -60.74
CA LEU A 167 58.45 -12.34 -59.91
C LEU A 167 58.50 -13.42 -58.82
N ILE A 168 58.31 -13.01 -57.57
CA ILE A 168 58.44 -13.88 -56.39
C ILE A 168 57.08 -14.12 -55.76
N TYR A 169 56.66 -15.38 -55.81
CA TYR A 169 55.53 -15.92 -55.09
C TYR A 169 56.00 -16.54 -53.78
N THR A 170 55.23 -16.35 -52.71
CA THR A 170 55.55 -16.87 -51.39
C THR A 170 54.42 -17.77 -50.88
N SER A 171 54.57 -18.30 -49.66
CA SER A 171 53.49 -18.99 -48.96
C SER A 171 52.24 -18.13 -48.77
N GLU A 172 52.40 -16.81 -48.61
CA GLU A 172 51.25 -15.92 -48.43
C GLU A 172 50.45 -15.76 -49.73
N SER A 173 51.09 -15.90 -50.89
CA SER A 173 50.43 -15.85 -52.19
C SER A 173 49.55 -17.10 -52.39
N VAL A 174 50.04 -18.25 -51.93
CA VAL A 174 49.26 -19.49 -51.85
C VAL A 174 48.09 -19.35 -50.86
N ASN A 175 48.32 -18.77 -49.68
CA ASN A 175 47.29 -18.60 -48.66
C ASN A 175 46.19 -17.62 -49.10
N SER A 176 46.56 -16.52 -49.77
CA SER A 176 45.63 -15.56 -50.34
C SER A 176 44.69 -16.24 -51.33
N PHE A 177 45.24 -17.07 -52.21
CA PHE A 177 44.45 -17.87 -53.15
C PHE A 177 43.53 -18.86 -52.42
N LYS A 178 44.03 -19.61 -51.42
CA LYS A 178 43.21 -20.56 -50.63
C LYS A 178 42.05 -19.88 -49.91
N ARG A 179 42.28 -18.73 -49.27
CA ARG A 179 41.22 -17.94 -48.61
C ARG A 179 40.13 -17.53 -49.62
N HIS A 180 40.54 -17.17 -50.83
CA HIS A 180 39.58 -16.87 -51.91
C HIS A 180 38.80 -18.12 -52.36
N GLN A 181 39.46 -19.29 -52.47
CA GLN A 181 38.76 -20.55 -52.76
C GLN A 181 37.74 -20.92 -51.69
N GLU A 182 38.10 -20.80 -50.41
CA GLU A 182 37.22 -21.03 -49.26
C GLU A 182 36.02 -20.09 -49.27
N LEU A 183 36.23 -18.81 -49.61
CA LEU A 183 35.16 -17.84 -49.78
C LEU A 183 34.19 -18.25 -50.90
N VAL A 184 34.71 -18.66 -52.06
CA VAL A 184 33.89 -19.16 -53.19
C VAL A 184 33.13 -20.44 -52.80
N GLN A 185 33.77 -21.38 -52.12
CA GLN A 185 33.12 -22.61 -51.66
C GLN A 185 32.03 -22.34 -50.62
N SER A 186 32.26 -21.38 -49.73
CA SER A 186 31.28 -20.94 -48.75
C SER A 186 30.09 -20.26 -49.41
N TYR A 187 30.28 -19.49 -50.48
CA TYR A 187 29.20 -18.94 -51.29
C TYR A 187 28.25 -20.02 -51.84
N TYR A 188 28.78 -21.09 -52.44
CA TYR A 188 27.95 -22.19 -52.96
C TYR A 188 27.22 -22.95 -51.83
N THR A 189 27.83 -23.02 -50.63
CA THR A 189 27.22 -23.67 -49.46
C THR A 189 26.11 -22.80 -48.85
N ALA A 190 26.34 -21.48 -48.78
CA ALA A 190 25.35 -20.50 -48.37
C ALA A 190 24.13 -20.54 -49.28
N GLU A 191 24.34 -20.60 -50.60
CA GLU A 191 23.23 -20.71 -51.55
C GLU A 191 22.40 -21.98 -51.36
N ALA A 192 23.02 -23.14 -51.22
CA ALA A 192 22.30 -24.38 -50.96
C ALA A 192 21.47 -24.30 -49.65
N THR A 193 21.99 -23.59 -48.65
CA THR A 193 21.30 -23.36 -47.37
C THR A 193 20.10 -22.43 -47.55
N ILE A 194 20.26 -21.30 -48.25
CA ILE A 194 19.18 -20.35 -48.54
C ILE A 194 18.09 -21.01 -49.40
N SER A 195 18.45 -21.80 -50.42
CA SER A 195 17.51 -22.54 -51.25
C SER A 195 16.67 -23.52 -50.45
N ARG A 196 17.26 -24.21 -49.45
CA ARG A 196 16.50 -25.09 -48.55
C ARG A 196 15.57 -24.29 -47.64
N ALA A 197 16.03 -23.18 -47.07
CA ALA A 197 15.22 -22.30 -46.24
C ALA A 197 14.00 -21.74 -46.99
N LEU A 198 14.15 -21.38 -48.28
CA LEU A 198 13.05 -20.98 -49.16
C LEU A 198 11.99 -22.07 -49.38
N GLN A 199 12.35 -23.34 -49.25
CA GLN A 199 11.38 -24.45 -49.28
C GLN A 199 10.70 -24.62 -47.93
N ASP A 200 11.49 -24.59 -46.84
CA ASP A 200 11.01 -24.85 -45.49
C ASP A 200 10.13 -23.73 -44.94
N ILE A 201 10.30 -22.49 -45.40
CA ILE A 201 9.49 -21.35 -44.94
C ILE A 201 7.99 -21.51 -45.25
N ASN A 202 7.64 -22.28 -46.28
CA ASN A 202 6.25 -22.58 -46.61
C ASN A 202 5.59 -23.57 -45.63
N ARG A 203 6.38 -24.25 -44.80
CA ARG A 203 5.88 -25.15 -43.73
C ARG A 203 5.55 -24.40 -42.44
N ILE A 204 5.87 -23.11 -42.37
CA ILE A 204 5.49 -22.24 -41.26
C ILE A 204 4.05 -21.79 -41.51
N GLN A 205 3.12 -22.35 -40.74
CA GLN A 205 1.67 -22.17 -40.86
C GLN A 205 1.15 -21.38 -39.66
N PRO A 206 0.98 -20.05 -39.77
CA PRO A 206 0.47 -19.20 -38.68
C PRO A 206 -0.95 -19.57 -38.22
N GLU A 207 -1.73 -20.22 -39.09
CA GLU A 207 -3.08 -20.70 -38.82
C GLU A 207 -3.13 -22.01 -38.00
N ASP A 208 -2.03 -22.76 -37.89
CA ASP A 208 -1.96 -23.92 -37.01
C ASP A 208 -1.66 -23.49 -35.56
N VAL A 209 -2.71 -22.97 -34.92
CA VAL A 209 -2.68 -22.43 -33.56
C VAL A 209 -2.15 -23.44 -32.53
N ASP A 210 -2.36 -24.75 -32.74
CA ASP A 210 -1.89 -25.77 -31.80
C ASP A 210 -0.36 -25.97 -31.86
N ARG A 211 0.28 -25.54 -32.95
CA ARG A 211 1.74 -25.64 -33.17
C ARG A 211 2.41 -24.29 -33.35
N ILE A 212 1.72 -23.19 -33.05
CA ILE A 212 2.22 -21.84 -33.31
C ILE A 212 3.58 -21.56 -32.64
N SER A 213 3.80 -22.05 -31.41
CA SER A 213 5.10 -21.92 -30.72
C SER A 213 6.22 -22.75 -31.35
N LEU A 214 5.89 -23.83 -32.06
CA LEU A 214 6.86 -24.57 -32.87
C LEU A 214 7.19 -23.79 -34.15
N HIS A 215 6.18 -23.23 -34.81
CA HIS A 215 6.35 -22.40 -36.00
C HIS A 215 7.18 -21.14 -35.72
N ASP A 216 6.96 -20.49 -34.58
CA ASP A 216 7.72 -19.34 -34.10
C ASP A 216 9.22 -19.65 -33.95
N ARG A 217 9.56 -20.72 -33.22
CA ARG A 217 10.95 -21.17 -33.04
C ARG A 217 11.62 -21.57 -34.35
N ASN A 218 10.90 -22.26 -35.23
CA ASN A 218 11.43 -22.64 -36.54
C ASN A 218 11.71 -21.41 -37.41
N LEU A 219 10.89 -20.36 -37.30
CA LEU A 219 11.10 -19.10 -37.99
C LEU A 219 12.32 -18.35 -37.43
N GLU A 220 12.45 -18.28 -36.10
CA GLU A 220 13.59 -17.63 -35.43
C GLU A 220 14.93 -18.29 -35.82
N GLN A 221 14.98 -19.62 -35.82
CA GLN A 221 16.17 -20.36 -36.29
C GLN A 221 16.53 -20.04 -37.75
N MET A 222 15.53 -19.81 -38.59
CA MET A 222 15.73 -19.44 -39.99
C MET A 222 16.23 -17.98 -40.11
N GLU A 223 15.70 -17.06 -39.31
CA GLU A 223 16.16 -15.67 -39.23
C GLU A 223 17.62 -15.58 -38.77
N ASP A 224 18.01 -16.35 -37.74
CA ASP A 224 19.39 -16.44 -37.25
C ASP A 224 20.36 -17.03 -38.27
N MET A 225 19.90 -18.03 -39.03
CA MET A 225 20.67 -18.63 -40.12
C MET A 225 20.88 -17.62 -41.27
N TYR A 226 19.85 -16.83 -41.59
CA TYR A 226 19.93 -15.79 -42.61
C TYR A 226 20.90 -14.67 -42.23
N GLU A 227 20.82 -14.15 -40.99
CA GLU A 227 21.70 -13.06 -40.55
C GLU A 227 23.18 -13.50 -40.54
N ARG A 228 23.49 -14.73 -40.11
CA ARG A 228 24.86 -15.29 -40.21
C ARG A 228 25.40 -15.31 -41.64
N ILE A 229 24.58 -15.70 -42.62
CA ILE A 229 24.98 -15.72 -44.04
C ILE A 229 25.13 -14.30 -44.60
N LYS A 230 24.30 -13.37 -44.15
CA LYS A 230 24.36 -11.96 -44.54
C LYS A 230 25.63 -11.29 -44.05
N ASP A 231 26.06 -11.57 -42.82
CA ASP A 231 27.28 -11.02 -42.21
C ASP A 231 28.56 -11.44 -42.93
N GLU A 232 28.54 -12.58 -43.65
CA GLU A 232 29.68 -13.00 -44.48
C GLU A 232 29.97 -12.05 -45.64
N ASN A 233 29.00 -11.22 -46.04
CA ASN A 233 29.13 -10.19 -47.08
C ASN A 233 29.72 -10.71 -48.41
N TYR A 234 29.21 -11.83 -48.92
CA TYR A 234 29.61 -12.36 -50.23
C TYR A 234 29.40 -11.35 -51.36
N LYS A 235 28.36 -10.51 -51.24
CA LYS A 235 28.01 -9.48 -52.23
C LYS A 235 29.20 -8.59 -52.58
N ASP A 236 29.91 -8.10 -51.57
CA ASP A 236 31.06 -7.23 -51.79
C ASP A 236 32.35 -8.05 -51.99
N LYS A 237 32.58 -9.10 -51.18
CA LYS A 237 33.83 -9.89 -51.23
C LYS A 237 34.04 -10.68 -52.52
N LEU A 238 32.96 -11.10 -53.19
CA LEU A 238 33.00 -11.82 -54.48
C LEU A 238 32.44 -10.98 -55.64
N ASN A 239 32.13 -9.71 -55.40
CA ASN A 239 31.55 -8.79 -56.39
C ASN A 239 30.34 -9.39 -57.13
N LEU A 240 29.36 -9.90 -56.38
CA LEU A 240 28.20 -10.60 -56.92
C LEU A 240 27.35 -9.70 -57.85
N ARG A 241 27.53 -8.38 -57.80
CA ARG A 241 26.88 -7.46 -58.76
C ARG A 241 27.31 -7.71 -60.20
N GLN A 242 28.56 -8.16 -60.41
CA GLN A 242 29.08 -8.47 -61.73
C GLN A 242 28.85 -9.93 -62.11
N TYR A 243 28.92 -10.85 -61.14
CA TYR A 243 28.76 -12.27 -61.37
C TYR A 243 28.20 -13.02 -60.14
N ASP A 244 26.90 -13.37 -60.18
CA ASP A 244 26.21 -14.16 -59.15
C ASP A 244 25.61 -15.42 -59.81
N PRO A 245 26.43 -16.46 -60.09
CA PRO A 245 26.03 -17.60 -60.92
C PRO A 245 24.90 -18.45 -60.31
N GLN A 246 24.68 -18.35 -59.00
CA GLN A 246 23.61 -19.07 -58.29
C GLN A 246 22.48 -18.14 -57.82
N HIS A 247 22.51 -16.86 -58.19
CA HIS A 247 21.51 -15.85 -57.80
C HIS A 247 21.31 -15.78 -56.27
N LEU A 248 22.40 -15.92 -55.50
CA LEU A 248 22.33 -15.91 -54.04
C LEU A 248 21.69 -14.61 -53.54
N THR A 249 22.03 -13.47 -54.13
CA THR A 249 21.54 -12.16 -53.71
C THR A 249 20.01 -12.06 -53.85
N ASP A 250 19.46 -12.56 -54.95
CA ASP A 250 18.02 -12.56 -55.22
C ASP A 250 17.29 -13.51 -54.26
N LYS A 251 17.82 -14.73 -54.09
CA LYS A 251 17.25 -15.73 -53.16
C LYS A 251 17.27 -15.25 -51.71
N MET A 252 18.33 -14.58 -51.29
CA MET A 252 18.39 -13.95 -49.95
C MET A 252 17.34 -12.86 -49.80
N ALA A 253 17.15 -12.00 -50.81
CA ALA A 253 16.12 -10.97 -50.77
C ALA A 253 14.71 -11.57 -50.67
N ASP A 254 14.43 -12.64 -51.44
CA ASP A 254 13.16 -13.36 -51.40
C ASP A 254 12.91 -14.01 -50.04
N LEU A 255 13.91 -14.70 -49.49
CA LEU A 255 13.79 -15.34 -48.18
C LEU A 255 13.50 -14.31 -47.09
N ASN A 256 14.23 -13.18 -47.08
CA ASN A 256 14.00 -12.10 -46.12
C ASN A 256 12.58 -11.52 -46.21
N ARG A 257 12.06 -11.34 -47.44
CA ARG A 257 10.69 -10.87 -47.65
C ARG A 257 9.68 -11.85 -47.07
N LEU A 258 9.83 -13.15 -47.36
CA LEU A 258 8.94 -14.20 -46.86
C LEU A 258 9.04 -14.36 -45.33
N MET A 259 10.24 -14.27 -44.75
CA MET A 259 10.44 -14.34 -43.30
C MET A 259 9.70 -13.20 -42.60
N LYS A 260 9.84 -11.97 -43.11
CA LYS A 260 9.12 -10.81 -42.56
C LYS A 260 7.60 -10.94 -42.66
N GLU A 261 7.09 -11.51 -43.75
CA GLU A 261 5.66 -11.80 -43.91
C GLU A 261 5.19 -12.84 -42.88
N ARG A 262 5.91 -13.96 -42.76
CA ARG A 262 5.58 -15.04 -41.81
C ARG A 262 5.72 -14.58 -40.37
N ARG A 263 6.72 -13.78 -40.03
CA ARG A 263 6.94 -13.20 -38.70
C ARG A 263 5.74 -12.38 -38.26
N ARG A 264 5.29 -11.45 -39.10
CA ARG A 264 4.08 -10.66 -38.82
C ARG A 264 2.84 -11.53 -38.58
N ALA A 265 2.68 -12.59 -39.37
CA ALA A 265 1.53 -13.49 -39.25
C ALA A 265 1.60 -14.35 -37.96
N VAL A 266 2.78 -14.86 -37.62
CA VAL A 266 3.01 -15.61 -36.37
C VAL A 266 2.83 -14.70 -35.15
N ASP A 267 3.42 -13.50 -35.16
CA ASP A 267 3.28 -12.51 -34.08
C ASP A 267 1.81 -12.10 -33.88
N TYR A 268 1.06 -11.94 -34.98
CA TYR A 268 -0.38 -11.70 -34.93
C TYR A 268 -1.14 -12.88 -34.31
N ALA A 269 -0.85 -14.12 -34.72
CA ALA A 269 -1.48 -15.30 -34.15
C ALA A 269 -1.18 -15.44 -32.65
N LEU A 270 0.09 -15.24 -32.24
CA LEU A 270 0.52 -15.28 -30.84
C LEU A 270 -0.11 -14.18 -29.99
N SER A 271 -0.25 -12.97 -30.53
CA SER A 271 -0.86 -11.84 -29.80
C SER A 271 -2.39 -11.91 -29.73
N THR A 272 -3.03 -12.75 -30.57
CA THR A 272 -4.49 -12.93 -30.62
C THR A 272 -4.93 -14.37 -30.31
N MET A 273 -4.12 -15.10 -29.53
CA MET A 273 -4.31 -16.52 -29.24
C MET A 273 -5.70 -16.86 -28.68
N ASP A 274 -6.28 -15.99 -27.85
CA ASP A 274 -7.63 -16.12 -27.33
C ASP A 274 -8.68 -16.13 -28.46
N LEU A 275 -8.56 -15.19 -29.41
CA LEU A 275 -9.41 -15.11 -30.60
C LEU A 275 -9.17 -16.27 -31.56
N GLN A 276 -7.92 -16.69 -31.76
CA GLN A 276 -7.60 -17.82 -32.64
C GLN A 276 -8.20 -19.13 -32.14
N PHE A 277 -8.05 -19.42 -30.85
CA PHE A 277 -8.69 -20.58 -30.22
C PHE A 277 -10.22 -20.48 -30.26
N PHE A 278 -10.78 -19.29 -30.03
CA PHE A 278 -12.22 -19.07 -30.15
C PHE A 278 -12.73 -19.38 -31.57
N ASN A 279 -12.07 -18.85 -32.61
CA ASN A 279 -12.47 -19.08 -34.00
C ASN A 279 -12.42 -20.56 -34.39
N LYS A 280 -11.41 -21.29 -33.90
CA LYS A 280 -11.32 -22.75 -34.07
C LYS A 280 -12.43 -23.49 -33.31
N GLY A 281 -12.77 -23.04 -32.11
CA GLY A 281 -13.95 -23.52 -31.39
C GLY A 281 -15.23 -23.31 -32.21
N MET A 282 -15.43 -22.11 -32.77
CA MET A 282 -16.59 -21.79 -33.59
C MET A 282 -16.70 -22.66 -34.84
N SER A 283 -15.60 -22.90 -35.57
CA SER A 283 -15.62 -23.77 -36.75
C SER A 283 -16.00 -25.22 -36.40
N LEU A 284 -15.57 -25.71 -35.23
CA LEU A 284 -15.96 -27.02 -34.71
C LEU A 284 -17.44 -27.07 -34.31
N VAL A 285 -17.98 -26.00 -33.72
CA VAL A 285 -19.43 -25.89 -33.45
C VAL A 285 -20.22 -25.97 -34.75
N THR A 286 -19.85 -25.20 -35.78
CA THR A 286 -20.51 -25.24 -37.10
C THR A 286 -20.41 -26.63 -37.75
N SER A 287 -19.37 -27.39 -37.45
CA SER A 287 -19.16 -28.75 -37.93
C SER A 287 -19.86 -29.83 -37.09
N GLY A 288 -20.67 -29.46 -36.10
CA GLY A 288 -21.39 -30.39 -35.21
C GLY A 288 -20.50 -31.03 -34.13
N GLN A 289 -19.26 -30.59 -33.96
CA GLN A 289 -18.29 -31.13 -33.00
C GLN A 289 -18.22 -30.31 -31.71
N GLY A 290 -19.39 -30.04 -31.10
CA GLY A 290 -19.51 -29.17 -29.92
C GLY A 290 -18.64 -29.59 -28.73
N ASN A 291 -18.48 -30.90 -28.50
CA ASN A 291 -17.63 -31.42 -27.41
C ASN A 291 -16.14 -31.08 -27.62
N VAL A 292 -15.67 -31.09 -28.87
CA VAL A 292 -14.28 -30.72 -29.20
C VAL A 292 -14.12 -29.20 -29.16
N ALA A 293 -15.13 -28.46 -29.62
CA ALA A 293 -15.18 -27.00 -29.56
C ALA A 293 -15.03 -26.48 -28.11
N GLN A 294 -15.64 -27.17 -27.14
CA GLN A 294 -15.51 -26.85 -25.72
C GLN A 294 -14.04 -26.74 -25.29
N GLY A 295 -13.18 -27.68 -25.70
CA GLY A 295 -11.76 -27.67 -25.39
C GLY A 295 -11.04 -26.43 -25.95
N TYR A 296 -11.43 -25.96 -27.13
CA TYR A 296 -10.84 -24.75 -27.72
C TYR A 296 -11.35 -23.46 -27.07
N PHE A 297 -12.62 -23.40 -26.65
CA PHE A 297 -13.08 -22.28 -25.83
C PHE A 297 -12.38 -22.23 -24.48
N ILE A 298 -12.08 -23.38 -23.86
CA ILE A 298 -11.29 -23.44 -22.63
C ILE A 298 -9.86 -22.92 -22.88
N LYS A 299 -9.16 -23.39 -23.93
CA LYS A 299 -7.83 -22.87 -24.31
C LYS A 299 -7.84 -21.36 -24.55
N SER A 300 -8.90 -20.83 -25.16
CA SER A 300 -9.10 -19.37 -25.32
C SER A 300 -9.14 -18.66 -23.96
N LEU A 301 -9.82 -19.24 -22.96
CA LEU A 301 -9.90 -18.70 -21.60
C LEU A 301 -8.62 -18.92 -20.78
N GLU A 302 -7.82 -19.93 -21.07
CA GLU A 302 -6.49 -20.10 -20.46
C GLU A 302 -5.55 -18.96 -20.87
N VAL A 303 -5.68 -18.46 -22.10
CA VAL A 303 -4.94 -17.29 -22.58
C VAL A 303 -5.53 -15.99 -22.04
N ASN A 304 -6.85 -15.84 -22.12
CA ASN A 304 -7.57 -14.65 -21.66
C ASN A 304 -8.81 -15.04 -20.84
N PRO A 305 -8.69 -15.12 -19.50
CA PRO A 305 -9.78 -15.56 -18.61
C PRO A 305 -11.03 -14.68 -18.61
N LYS A 306 -10.99 -13.50 -19.25
CA LYS A 306 -12.13 -12.57 -19.36
C LYS A 306 -12.64 -12.45 -20.79
N PHE A 307 -12.26 -13.36 -21.68
CA PHE A 307 -12.71 -13.36 -23.07
C PHE A 307 -14.17 -13.82 -23.16
N ALA A 308 -15.08 -12.84 -23.08
CA ALA A 308 -16.52 -13.05 -22.98
C ALA A 308 -17.15 -13.92 -24.10
N PRO A 309 -16.72 -13.83 -25.38
CA PRO A 309 -17.28 -14.70 -26.43
C PRO A 309 -17.11 -16.19 -26.13
N SER A 310 -15.94 -16.62 -25.64
CA SER A 310 -15.71 -18.02 -25.25
C SER A 310 -16.55 -18.44 -24.06
N HIS A 311 -16.70 -17.58 -23.05
CA HIS A 311 -17.63 -17.85 -21.94
C HIS A 311 -19.07 -18.01 -22.42
N LEU A 312 -19.52 -17.17 -23.34
CA LEU A 312 -20.88 -17.26 -23.87
C LEU A 312 -21.11 -18.55 -24.65
N GLN A 313 -20.17 -18.97 -25.50
CA GLN A 313 -20.32 -20.23 -26.24
C GLN A 313 -20.29 -21.46 -25.32
N LEU A 314 -19.46 -21.45 -24.28
CA LEU A 314 -19.51 -22.47 -23.23
C LEU A 314 -20.87 -22.50 -22.53
N ALA A 315 -21.45 -21.33 -22.22
CA ALA A 315 -22.77 -21.26 -21.59
C ALA A 315 -23.88 -21.81 -22.50
N ARG A 316 -23.77 -21.58 -23.82
CA ARG A 316 -24.67 -22.16 -24.82
C ARG A 316 -24.55 -23.68 -24.89
N LEU A 317 -23.33 -24.21 -24.88
CA LEU A 317 -23.08 -25.65 -24.85
C LEU A 317 -23.62 -26.28 -23.57
N ASP A 318 -23.37 -25.64 -22.42
CA ASP A 318 -23.90 -26.07 -21.11
C ASP A 318 -25.45 -26.13 -21.17
N PHE A 319 -26.09 -25.09 -21.72
CA PHE A 319 -27.55 -25.02 -21.86
C PHE A 319 -28.12 -26.12 -22.76
N VAL A 320 -27.55 -26.31 -23.95
CA VAL A 320 -27.98 -27.34 -24.92
C VAL A 320 -27.82 -28.76 -24.35
N ASN A 321 -26.79 -28.98 -23.54
CA ASN A 321 -26.55 -30.26 -22.88
C ASN A 321 -27.41 -30.49 -21.62
N GLY A 322 -28.26 -29.53 -21.24
CA GLY A 322 -29.14 -29.61 -20.08
C GLY A 322 -28.48 -29.24 -18.74
N TYR A 323 -27.23 -28.76 -18.75
CA TYR A 323 -26.51 -28.23 -17.59
C TYR A 323 -26.98 -26.81 -17.29
N LEU A 324 -28.25 -26.68 -16.89
CA LEU A 324 -28.94 -25.41 -16.77
C LEU A 324 -28.30 -24.48 -15.74
N ASN A 325 -27.81 -25.01 -14.62
CA ASN A 325 -27.21 -24.20 -13.55
C ASN A 325 -25.85 -23.63 -13.97
N GLU A 326 -25.03 -24.43 -14.64
CA GLU A 326 -23.74 -24.05 -15.22
C GLU A 326 -23.93 -22.97 -16.28
N ALA A 327 -24.93 -23.15 -17.15
CA ALA A 327 -25.32 -22.15 -18.14
C ALA A 327 -25.78 -20.84 -17.48
N THR A 328 -26.59 -20.91 -16.41
CA THR A 328 -27.03 -19.72 -15.66
C THR A 328 -25.84 -18.96 -15.09
N ALA A 329 -24.97 -19.65 -14.34
CA ALA A 329 -23.83 -19.03 -13.66
C ALA A 329 -22.89 -18.34 -14.66
N ARG A 330 -22.60 -19.01 -15.78
CA ARG A 330 -21.69 -18.49 -16.80
C ARG A 330 -22.31 -17.32 -17.58
N THR A 331 -23.60 -17.41 -17.95
CA THR A 331 -24.32 -16.31 -18.62
C THR A 331 -24.42 -15.07 -17.73
N LEU A 332 -24.72 -15.24 -16.43
CA LEU A 332 -24.72 -14.13 -15.47
C LEU A 332 -23.34 -13.47 -15.39
N SER A 333 -22.27 -14.27 -15.28
CA SER A 333 -20.90 -13.76 -15.25
C SER A 333 -20.55 -12.91 -16.48
N VAL A 334 -20.96 -13.35 -17.67
CA VAL A 334 -20.78 -12.60 -18.93
C VAL A 334 -21.52 -11.25 -18.89
N LEU A 335 -22.78 -11.24 -18.45
CA LEU A 335 -23.64 -10.06 -18.49
C LEU A 335 -23.37 -9.05 -17.38
N THR A 336 -22.88 -9.48 -16.22
CA THR A 336 -22.69 -8.61 -15.05
C THR A 336 -21.23 -8.30 -14.72
N GLY A 337 -20.29 -9.13 -15.18
CA GLY A 337 -18.89 -9.09 -14.72
C GLY A 337 -17.82 -8.86 -15.79
N MET A 338 -18.19 -8.85 -17.08
CA MET A 338 -17.23 -8.78 -18.19
C MET A 338 -17.44 -7.56 -19.10
N ARG A 339 -16.37 -7.13 -19.77
CA ARG A 339 -16.46 -6.13 -20.85
C ARG A 339 -16.85 -6.85 -22.13
N ILE A 340 -18.07 -6.59 -22.60
CA ILE A 340 -18.66 -7.26 -23.76
C ILE A 340 -18.98 -6.25 -24.86
N ASP A 341 -18.77 -6.65 -26.11
CA ASP A 341 -19.21 -5.92 -27.30
C ASP A 341 -20.74 -6.05 -27.49
N PRO A 342 -21.36 -5.21 -28.34
CA PRO A 342 -22.81 -5.22 -28.55
C PRO A 342 -23.37 -6.55 -29.06
N GLU A 343 -22.65 -7.27 -29.91
CA GLU A 343 -23.10 -8.54 -30.49
C GLU A 343 -23.10 -9.65 -29.43
N THR A 344 -22.00 -9.76 -28.67
CA THR A 344 -21.90 -10.69 -27.53
C THR A 344 -22.98 -10.38 -26.49
N ARG A 345 -23.27 -9.10 -26.23
CA ARG A 345 -24.35 -8.71 -25.31
C ARG A 345 -25.71 -9.19 -25.79
N GLN A 346 -26.06 -8.93 -27.05
CA GLN A 346 -27.34 -9.36 -27.61
C GLN A 346 -27.47 -10.89 -27.55
N MET A 347 -26.43 -11.61 -27.96
CA MET A 347 -26.41 -13.07 -27.92
C MET A 347 -26.54 -13.64 -26.50
N ALA A 348 -25.93 -12.98 -25.51
CA ALA A 348 -26.03 -13.36 -24.10
C ALA A 348 -27.40 -13.03 -23.50
N GLN A 349 -28.03 -11.93 -23.89
CA GLN A 349 -29.39 -11.57 -23.46
C GLN A 349 -30.44 -12.56 -23.96
N VAL A 350 -30.33 -13.01 -25.23
CA VAL A 350 -31.20 -14.06 -25.77
C VAL A 350 -31.05 -15.36 -24.97
N LEU A 351 -29.80 -15.79 -24.74
CA LEU A 351 -29.55 -16.99 -23.93
C LEU A 351 -30.06 -16.83 -22.49
N ALA A 352 -29.92 -15.65 -21.88
CA ALA A 352 -30.44 -15.38 -20.54
C ALA A 352 -31.97 -15.52 -20.49
N TYR A 353 -32.69 -15.09 -21.53
CA TYR A 353 -34.13 -15.28 -21.63
C TYR A 353 -34.54 -16.75 -21.77
N ASP A 354 -33.82 -17.52 -22.58
CA ASP A 354 -34.07 -18.96 -22.75
C ASP A 354 -33.82 -19.74 -21.45
N ILE A 355 -32.75 -19.40 -20.73
CA ILE A 355 -32.42 -19.97 -19.41
C ILE A 355 -33.49 -19.59 -18.38
N TYR A 356 -33.91 -18.32 -18.34
CA TYR A 356 -34.98 -17.84 -17.48
C TYR A 356 -36.28 -18.63 -17.72
N THR A 357 -36.70 -18.74 -18.97
CA THR A 357 -37.91 -19.49 -19.35
C THR A 357 -37.80 -20.97 -18.97
N SER A 358 -36.60 -21.55 -19.11
CA SER A 358 -36.34 -22.94 -18.69
C SER A 358 -36.48 -23.13 -17.18
N HIS A 359 -36.01 -22.19 -16.37
CA HIS A 359 -36.22 -22.21 -14.91
C HIS A 359 -37.68 -22.05 -14.52
N ILE A 360 -38.44 -21.17 -15.21
CA ILE A 360 -39.89 -21.04 -15.02
C ILE A 360 -40.61 -22.37 -15.29
N ASN A 361 -40.32 -22.99 -16.44
CA ASN A 361 -40.92 -24.27 -16.83
C ASN A 361 -40.54 -25.41 -15.87
N ARG A 362 -39.28 -25.45 -15.43
CA ARG A 362 -38.80 -26.38 -14.42
C ARG A 362 -39.54 -26.17 -13.09
N GLY A 363 -39.70 -24.92 -12.65
CA GLY A 363 -40.47 -24.57 -11.46
C GLY A 363 -41.91 -25.07 -11.54
N HIS A 364 -42.61 -24.83 -12.65
CA HIS A 364 -43.98 -25.33 -12.85
C HIS A 364 -44.07 -26.86 -12.85
N SER A 365 -43.14 -27.55 -13.49
CA SER A 365 -43.07 -29.02 -13.47
C SER A 365 -42.89 -29.56 -12.04
N LEU A 366 -42.01 -28.93 -11.26
CA LEU A 366 -41.76 -29.30 -9.87
C LEU A 366 -42.97 -29.04 -8.96
N VAL A 367 -43.70 -27.93 -9.16
CA VAL A 367 -44.98 -27.68 -8.48
C VAL A 367 -45.98 -28.78 -8.78
N ASN A 368 -46.14 -29.18 -10.04
CA ASN A 368 -47.06 -30.26 -10.44
C ASN A 368 -46.68 -31.61 -9.80
N ASN A 369 -45.38 -31.85 -9.60
CA ASN A 369 -44.85 -33.04 -8.92
C ASN A 369 -44.86 -32.93 -7.39
N ARG A 370 -45.37 -31.82 -6.82
CA ARG A 370 -45.39 -31.50 -5.39
C ARG A 370 -44.01 -31.38 -4.74
N ASP A 371 -42.94 -31.23 -5.54
CA ASP A 371 -41.60 -30.90 -5.05
C ASP A 371 -41.46 -29.38 -4.94
N TYR A 372 -42.15 -28.82 -3.94
CA TYR A 372 -42.25 -27.38 -3.77
C TYR A 372 -40.92 -26.73 -3.39
N ASN A 373 -40.03 -27.45 -2.71
CA ASN A 373 -38.71 -26.93 -2.35
C ASN A 373 -37.85 -26.71 -3.60
N ALA A 374 -37.74 -27.72 -4.47
CA ALA A 374 -37.01 -27.56 -5.72
C ALA A 374 -37.69 -26.54 -6.65
N ALA A 375 -39.02 -26.46 -6.63
CA ALA A 375 -39.76 -25.45 -7.40
C ALA A 375 -39.40 -24.02 -6.96
N LEU A 376 -39.38 -23.76 -5.65
CA LEU A 376 -38.99 -22.45 -5.09
C LEU A 376 -37.55 -22.09 -5.44
N GLN A 377 -36.63 -23.06 -5.47
CA GLN A 377 -35.27 -22.83 -5.93
C GLN A 377 -35.23 -22.43 -7.41
N ALA A 378 -35.93 -23.15 -8.29
CA ALA A 378 -35.98 -22.84 -9.71
C ALA A 378 -36.56 -21.43 -9.98
N PHE A 379 -37.67 -21.08 -9.31
CA PHE A 379 -38.23 -19.74 -9.42
C PHE A 379 -37.31 -18.67 -8.81
N GLY A 380 -36.65 -18.96 -7.69
CA GLY A 380 -35.66 -18.06 -7.09
C GLY A 380 -34.50 -17.75 -8.03
N THR A 381 -33.98 -18.76 -8.76
CA THR A 381 -32.97 -18.55 -9.80
C THR A 381 -33.52 -17.73 -10.97
N ALA A 382 -34.75 -17.97 -11.41
CA ALA A 382 -35.39 -17.15 -12.45
C ALA A 382 -35.53 -15.68 -12.00
N ARG A 383 -35.91 -15.44 -10.75
CA ARG A 383 -36.00 -14.10 -10.15
C ARG A 383 -34.64 -13.41 -10.11
N GLU A 384 -33.61 -14.11 -9.64
CA GLU A 384 -32.25 -13.58 -9.57
C GLU A 384 -31.76 -13.13 -10.96
N MET A 385 -32.08 -13.88 -12.02
CA MET A 385 -31.76 -13.49 -13.38
C MET A 385 -32.45 -12.20 -13.79
N CYS A 386 -33.74 -12.04 -13.48
CA CYS A 386 -34.50 -10.82 -13.75
C CYS A 386 -33.94 -9.61 -13.02
N ASP A 387 -33.51 -9.79 -11.77
CA ASP A 387 -32.98 -8.70 -10.95
C ASP A 387 -31.57 -8.27 -11.38
N LYS A 388 -30.73 -9.23 -11.78
CA LYS A 388 -29.31 -8.98 -12.10
C LYS A 388 -29.06 -8.62 -13.57
N VAL A 389 -29.87 -9.13 -14.51
CA VAL A 389 -29.66 -8.91 -15.94
C VAL A 389 -30.46 -7.71 -16.43
N GLY A 390 -29.78 -6.57 -16.58
CA GLY A 390 -30.38 -5.36 -17.14
C GLY A 390 -30.93 -5.58 -18.56
N GLY A 391 -32.20 -5.23 -18.77
CA GLY A 391 -32.88 -5.33 -20.07
C GLY A 391 -33.40 -6.73 -20.41
N LEU A 392 -33.44 -7.67 -19.46
CA LEU A 392 -34.10 -8.96 -19.63
C LEU A 392 -35.63 -8.78 -19.54
N ASP A 393 -36.36 -9.23 -20.56
CA ASP A 393 -37.81 -9.12 -20.62
C ASP A 393 -38.48 -10.24 -19.79
N CYS A 394 -38.55 -10.04 -18.48
CA CYS A 394 -39.11 -11.01 -17.56
C CYS A 394 -40.62 -10.87 -17.39
N ASN A 395 -41.35 -11.99 -17.49
CA ASN A 395 -42.75 -12.07 -17.11
C ASN A 395 -42.87 -12.19 -15.57
N LEU A 396 -42.67 -11.07 -14.87
CA LEU A 396 -42.74 -11.00 -13.42
C LEU A 396 -44.09 -11.47 -12.84
N PRO A 397 -45.26 -11.18 -13.45
CA PRO A 397 -46.53 -11.74 -12.99
C PRO A 397 -46.56 -13.27 -12.97
N ALA A 398 -46.15 -13.93 -14.07
CA ALA A 398 -46.14 -15.39 -14.14
C ALA A 398 -45.14 -16.02 -13.15
N LEU A 399 -43.97 -15.39 -12.95
CA LEU A 399 -42.99 -15.81 -11.95
C LEU A 399 -43.59 -15.75 -10.53
N ARG A 400 -44.19 -14.61 -10.15
CA ARG A 400 -44.82 -14.44 -8.82
C ARG A 400 -45.96 -15.42 -8.59
N GLU A 401 -46.76 -15.71 -9.61
CA GLU A 401 -47.81 -16.71 -9.54
C GLU A 401 -47.25 -18.14 -9.34
N GLY A 402 -46.17 -18.48 -10.05
CA GLY A 402 -45.44 -19.74 -9.87
C GLY A 402 -44.90 -19.91 -8.46
N GLU A 403 -44.21 -18.89 -7.96
CA GLU A 403 -43.68 -18.84 -6.59
C GLU A 403 -44.78 -18.91 -5.55
N GLY A 404 -45.88 -18.18 -5.73
CA GLY A 404 -47.03 -18.21 -4.82
C GLY A 404 -47.65 -19.60 -4.72
N ARG A 405 -47.79 -20.32 -5.85
CA ARG A 405 -48.27 -21.71 -5.86
C ARG A 405 -47.32 -22.66 -5.15
N ALA A 406 -46.01 -22.55 -5.41
CA ALA A 406 -45.00 -23.38 -4.76
C ALA A 406 -44.93 -23.11 -3.24
N ALA A 407 -44.90 -21.85 -2.84
CA ALA A 407 -44.88 -21.43 -1.44
C ALA A 407 -46.13 -21.90 -0.71
N THR A 408 -47.32 -21.71 -1.30
CA THR A 408 -48.59 -22.19 -0.72
C THR A 408 -48.57 -23.70 -0.53
N GLY A 409 -48.11 -24.46 -1.53
CA GLY A 409 -47.96 -25.92 -1.42
C GLY A 409 -47.02 -26.35 -0.30
N MET A 410 -45.86 -25.71 -0.18
CA MET A 410 -44.89 -25.99 0.89
C MET A 410 -45.45 -25.64 2.27
N TYR A 411 -46.08 -24.48 2.41
CA TYR A 411 -46.75 -24.06 3.64
C TYR A 411 -47.78 -25.09 4.12
N HIS A 412 -48.65 -25.56 3.22
CA HIS A 412 -49.63 -26.59 3.57
C HIS A 412 -48.98 -27.91 3.98
N ASN A 413 -47.84 -28.29 3.37
CA ASN A 413 -47.10 -29.49 3.80
C ASN A 413 -46.59 -29.36 5.25
N ILE A 414 -45.98 -28.22 5.60
CA ILE A 414 -45.48 -27.95 6.96
C ILE A 414 -46.64 -28.01 7.97
N VAL A 415 -47.75 -27.32 7.67
CA VAL A 415 -48.93 -27.28 8.55
C VAL A 415 -49.57 -28.67 8.68
N ALA A 416 -49.69 -29.43 7.59
CA ALA A 416 -50.25 -30.78 7.62
C ALA A 416 -49.38 -31.74 8.43
N GLU A 417 -48.05 -31.60 8.36
CA GLU A 417 -47.13 -32.33 9.23
C GLU A 417 -47.30 -31.93 10.70
N GLY A 418 -47.39 -30.63 10.98
CA GLY A 418 -47.65 -30.13 12.33
C GLY A 418 -48.96 -30.66 12.92
N LYS A 419 -50.05 -30.69 12.14
CA LYS A 419 -51.34 -31.27 12.52
C LYS A 419 -51.24 -32.79 12.78
N ARG A 420 -50.43 -33.52 12.00
CA ARG A 420 -50.19 -34.97 12.22
C ARG A 420 -49.42 -35.22 13.52
N GLU A 421 -48.37 -34.45 13.80
CA GLU A 421 -47.60 -34.56 15.04
C GLU A 421 -48.43 -34.16 16.26
N PHE A 422 -49.27 -33.13 16.13
CA PHE A 422 -50.24 -32.76 17.17
C PHE A 422 -51.20 -33.92 17.47
N SER A 423 -51.75 -34.55 16.44
CA SER A 423 -52.67 -35.70 16.58
C SER A 423 -52.00 -36.94 17.21
N ARG A 424 -50.68 -37.07 17.10
CA ARG A 424 -49.87 -38.11 17.74
C ARG A 424 -49.47 -37.78 19.18
N ASN A 425 -49.98 -36.68 19.73
CA ASN A 425 -49.61 -36.13 21.03
C ASN A 425 -48.11 -35.75 21.13
N ASN A 426 -47.45 -35.49 20.00
CA ASN A 426 -46.09 -34.97 19.96
C ASN A 426 -46.11 -33.43 19.94
N ILE A 427 -46.54 -32.85 21.06
CA ILE A 427 -46.86 -31.42 21.19
C ILE A 427 -45.63 -30.55 20.87
N ALA A 428 -44.44 -30.96 21.31
CA ALA A 428 -43.21 -30.21 21.07
C ALA A 428 -42.86 -30.10 19.58
N GLN A 429 -43.04 -31.17 18.81
CA GLN A 429 -42.77 -31.15 17.37
C GLN A 429 -43.86 -30.37 16.61
N ALA A 430 -45.12 -30.51 17.02
CA ALA A 430 -46.21 -29.73 16.46
C ALA A 430 -46.00 -28.22 16.65
N ASP A 431 -45.49 -27.80 17.80
CA ASP A 431 -45.17 -26.40 18.09
C ASP A 431 -44.11 -25.85 17.15
N LYS A 432 -43.01 -26.59 16.98
CA LYS A 432 -41.92 -26.22 16.05
C LYS A 432 -42.44 -26.06 14.62
N LEU A 433 -43.26 -26.99 14.14
CA LEU A 433 -43.83 -26.95 12.80
C LEU A 433 -44.82 -25.80 12.62
N ALA A 434 -45.59 -25.45 13.66
CA ALA A 434 -46.47 -24.28 13.62
C ALA A 434 -45.66 -22.98 13.53
N GLU A 435 -44.58 -22.85 14.33
CA GLU A 435 -43.66 -21.71 14.28
C GLU A 435 -42.92 -21.63 12.93
N GLU A 436 -42.48 -22.77 12.39
CA GLU A 436 -41.87 -22.87 11.07
C GLU A 436 -42.83 -22.40 9.97
N ALA A 437 -44.09 -22.84 10.00
CA ALA A 437 -45.10 -22.42 9.03
C ALA A 437 -45.39 -20.91 9.09
N LEU A 438 -45.43 -20.32 10.29
CA LEU A 438 -45.61 -18.87 10.47
C LEU A 438 -44.42 -18.08 9.92
N ARG A 439 -43.20 -18.53 10.21
CA ARG A 439 -41.98 -17.92 9.67
C ARG A 439 -41.91 -18.05 8.16
N PHE A 440 -42.21 -19.24 7.63
CA PHE A 440 -42.25 -19.48 6.19
C PHE A 440 -43.25 -18.54 5.50
N GLN A 441 -44.43 -18.30 6.10
CA GLN A 441 -45.37 -17.32 5.56
C GLN A 441 -44.83 -15.89 5.58
N SER A 442 -44.13 -15.50 6.64
CA SER A 442 -43.50 -14.18 6.70
C SER A 442 -42.47 -14.00 5.59
N ASP A 443 -41.67 -15.03 5.30
CA ASP A 443 -40.65 -15.00 4.23
C ASP A 443 -41.27 -14.89 2.82
N TYR A 444 -42.52 -15.34 2.64
CA TYR A 444 -43.25 -15.33 1.36
C TYR A 444 -44.51 -14.45 1.38
N ARG A 445 -44.55 -13.43 2.25
CA ARG A 445 -45.73 -12.59 2.49
C ARG A 445 -46.34 -11.97 1.23
N ASP A 446 -45.50 -11.61 0.25
CA ASP A 446 -45.94 -10.91 -0.97
C ASP A 446 -46.68 -11.83 -1.96
N VAL A 447 -46.51 -13.14 -1.83
CA VAL A 447 -47.05 -14.13 -2.79
C VAL A 447 -47.97 -15.16 -2.14
N MET A 448 -48.15 -15.13 -0.82
CA MET A 448 -48.95 -16.11 -0.07
C MET A 448 -50.03 -15.45 0.80
N PRO A 449 -51.23 -16.08 0.94
CA PRO A 449 -52.30 -15.59 1.81
C PRO A 449 -51.94 -15.60 3.31
N GLN A 450 -52.86 -15.09 4.14
CA GLN A 450 -52.74 -15.04 5.61
C GLN A 450 -52.53 -16.44 6.22
N PRO A 451 -51.69 -16.60 7.26
CA PRO A 451 -51.31 -17.91 7.80
C PRO A 451 -52.34 -18.50 8.77
N THR A 452 -53.64 -18.46 8.42
CA THR A 452 -54.74 -18.84 9.31
C THR A 452 -54.57 -20.26 9.88
N GLU A 453 -54.23 -21.24 9.05
CA GLU A 453 -54.10 -22.62 9.50
C GLU A 453 -52.93 -22.85 10.47
N ALA A 454 -51.82 -22.12 10.29
CA ALA A 454 -50.67 -22.17 11.19
C ALA A 454 -50.98 -21.48 12.52
N ILE A 455 -51.70 -20.35 12.49
CA ILE A 455 -52.20 -19.68 13.70
C ILE A 455 -53.13 -20.60 14.48
N ASP A 456 -54.06 -21.28 13.79
CA ASP A 456 -55.00 -22.21 14.41
C ASP A 456 -54.27 -23.40 15.06
N LEU A 457 -53.29 -23.99 14.35
CA LEU A 457 -52.45 -25.05 14.90
C LEU A 457 -51.67 -24.57 16.13
N GLN A 458 -51.07 -23.38 16.07
CA GLN A 458 -50.33 -22.80 17.19
C GLN A 458 -51.25 -22.58 18.40
N ASN A 459 -52.45 -22.04 18.20
CA ASN A 459 -53.42 -21.87 19.29
C ASN A 459 -53.82 -23.21 19.92
N GLN A 460 -53.99 -24.28 19.15
CA GLN A 460 -54.27 -25.62 19.66
C GLN A 460 -53.12 -26.19 20.50
N VAL A 461 -51.89 -26.05 20.00
CA VAL A 461 -50.67 -26.47 20.70
C VAL A 461 -50.52 -25.70 22.02
N LYS A 462 -50.60 -24.37 21.99
CA LYS A 462 -50.43 -23.53 23.18
C LYS A 462 -51.57 -23.71 24.18
N TYR A 463 -52.79 -24.02 23.73
CA TYR A 463 -53.88 -24.42 24.60
C TYR A 463 -53.57 -25.73 25.37
N THR A 464 -52.88 -26.68 24.73
CA THR A 464 -52.47 -27.93 25.38
C THR A 464 -51.47 -27.67 26.50
N TYR A 465 -50.43 -26.86 26.25
CA TYR A 465 -49.50 -26.44 27.30
C TYR A 465 -50.19 -25.64 28.42
N TYR A 466 -51.14 -24.77 28.06
CA TYR A 466 -51.93 -24.00 29.02
C TYR A 466 -52.67 -24.92 30.01
N VAL A 467 -53.35 -25.96 29.53
CA VAL A 467 -54.02 -26.94 30.40
C VAL A 467 -53.03 -27.76 31.21
N GLU A 468 -51.93 -28.22 30.61
CA GLU A 468 -50.90 -28.99 31.29
C GLU A 468 -50.28 -28.22 32.48
N HIS A 469 -49.99 -26.93 32.29
CA HIS A 469 -49.50 -26.06 33.35
C HIS A 469 -50.53 -25.92 34.49
N ILE A 470 -51.82 -25.82 34.18
CA ILE A 470 -52.87 -25.78 35.19
C ILE A 470 -52.91 -27.08 35.99
N ASP A 471 -52.82 -28.23 35.33
CA ASP A 471 -52.88 -29.54 35.99
C ASP A 471 -51.65 -29.80 36.86
N LYS A 472 -50.45 -29.45 36.37
CA LYS A 472 -49.22 -29.46 37.18
C LYS A 472 -49.33 -28.51 38.37
N GLY A 473 -49.86 -27.31 38.17
CA GLY A 473 -50.11 -26.35 39.24
C GLY A 473 -51.05 -26.90 40.31
N LYS A 474 -52.15 -27.56 39.92
CA LYS A 474 -53.06 -28.26 40.83
C LYS A 474 -52.37 -29.38 41.61
N SER A 475 -51.53 -30.18 40.95
CA SER A 475 -50.75 -31.24 41.60
C SER A 475 -49.79 -30.70 42.67
N TYR A 476 -49.05 -29.63 42.36
CA TYR A 476 -48.18 -28.96 43.33
C TYR A 476 -48.96 -28.31 44.48
N LEU A 477 -50.12 -27.73 44.18
CA LEU A 477 -50.99 -27.13 45.19
C LEU A 477 -51.50 -28.19 46.18
N ASN A 478 -51.89 -29.37 45.70
CA ASN A 478 -52.29 -30.51 46.53
C ASN A 478 -51.14 -31.02 47.40
N SER A 479 -49.90 -30.94 46.90
CA SER A 479 -48.68 -31.29 47.63
C SER A 479 -48.18 -30.17 48.57
N LYS A 480 -48.95 -29.08 48.73
CA LYS A 480 -48.59 -27.86 49.48
C LYS A 480 -47.29 -27.19 49.02
N ASN A 481 -46.83 -27.50 47.81
CA ASN A 481 -45.70 -26.82 47.19
C ASN A 481 -46.19 -25.56 46.47
N TYR A 482 -46.52 -24.54 47.26
CA TYR A 482 -47.18 -23.33 46.77
C TYR A 482 -46.34 -22.53 45.78
N SER A 483 -45.01 -22.53 45.91
CA SER A 483 -44.11 -21.81 44.99
C SER A 483 -44.08 -22.48 43.61
N ALA A 484 -43.93 -23.81 43.55
CA ALA A 484 -43.99 -24.55 42.30
C ALA A 484 -45.38 -24.46 41.66
N ALA A 485 -46.45 -24.52 42.46
CA ALA A 485 -47.81 -24.33 41.99
C ALA A 485 -48.01 -22.96 41.34
N LEU A 486 -47.58 -21.89 42.03
CA LEU A 486 -47.68 -20.52 41.53
C LEU A 486 -46.90 -20.34 40.23
N SER A 487 -45.69 -20.89 40.14
CA SER A 487 -44.87 -20.84 38.93
C SER A 487 -45.57 -21.49 37.72
N GLN A 488 -46.22 -22.63 37.90
CA GLN A 488 -46.98 -23.27 36.82
C GLN A 488 -48.21 -22.44 36.43
N PHE A 489 -48.94 -21.88 37.41
CA PHE A 489 -50.08 -21.02 37.10
C PHE A 489 -49.67 -19.71 36.41
N ASP A 490 -48.51 -19.16 36.73
CA ASP A 490 -47.96 -17.99 36.04
C ASP A 490 -47.66 -18.30 34.57
N ALA A 491 -47.08 -19.47 34.27
CA ALA A 491 -46.89 -19.93 32.89
C ALA A 491 -48.23 -20.07 32.15
N ALA A 492 -49.27 -20.56 32.82
CA ALA A 492 -50.61 -20.64 32.26
C ALA A 492 -51.21 -19.23 32.01
N LEU A 493 -51.07 -18.28 32.93
CA LEU A 493 -51.53 -16.90 32.74
C LEU A 493 -50.82 -16.22 31.56
N GLU A 494 -49.52 -16.42 31.40
CA GLU A 494 -48.75 -15.88 30.27
C GLU A 494 -49.27 -16.41 28.92
N LEU A 495 -49.58 -17.70 28.83
CA LEU A 495 -50.18 -18.28 27.63
C LEU A 495 -51.58 -17.71 27.37
N GLN A 496 -52.38 -17.52 28.43
CA GLN A 496 -53.73 -16.96 28.33
C GLN A 496 -53.74 -15.50 27.83
N ASP A 497 -52.71 -14.73 28.14
CA ASP A 497 -52.61 -13.32 27.75
C ASP A 497 -52.07 -13.16 26.31
N ARG A 498 -51.21 -14.09 25.86
CA ARG A 498 -50.58 -14.03 24.52
C ARG A 498 -51.41 -14.66 23.42
N TYR A 499 -52.20 -15.69 23.74
CA TYR A 499 -52.90 -16.50 22.74
C TYR A 499 -54.42 -16.41 22.93
N THR A 500 -55.15 -16.58 21.84
CA THR A 500 -56.62 -16.48 21.85
C THR A 500 -57.22 -17.87 21.93
N PHE A 501 -57.57 -18.31 23.13
CA PHE A 501 -58.30 -19.55 23.38
C PHE A 501 -59.27 -19.43 24.56
N LYS A 502 -60.15 -20.43 24.73
CA LYS A 502 -61.16 -20.46 25.80
C LYS A 502 -60.48 -20.55 27.17
N LYS A 503 -60.66 -19.54 28.01
CA LYS A 503 -60.05 -19.44 29.35
C LYS A 503 -60.63 -20.48 30.32
N VAL A 504 -59.79 -20.99 31.22
CA VAL A 504 -60.22 -21.82 32.35
C VAL A 504 -60.62 -20.91 33.51
N ASN A 505 -61.92 -20.86 33.82
CA ASN A 505 -62.49 -19.93 34.80
C ASN A 505 -61.90 -20.08 36.22
N GLU A 506 -61.45 -21.28 36.59
CA GLU A 506 -60.92 -21.56 37.94
C GLU A 506 -59.49 -21.04 38.16
N LEU A 507 -58.74 -20.73 37.10
CA LEU A 507 -57.31 -20.39 37.18
C LEU A 507 -57.04 -19.23 38.15
N GLY A 508 -57.85 -18.16 38.11
CA GLY A 508 -57.68 -17.02 39.02
C GLY A 508 -57.80 -17.40 40.50
N THR A 509 -58.72 -18.31 40.84
CA THR A 509 -58.89 -18.79 42.22
C THR A 509 -57.75 -19.71 42.66
N LEU A 510 -57.21 -20.52 41.73
CA LEU A 510 -56.08 -21.41 41.99
C LEU A 510 -54.78 -20.60 42.20
N VAL A 511 -54.58 -19.57 41.39
CA VAL A 511 -53.48 -18.61 41.52
C VAL A 511 -53.51 -17.95 42.91
N GLN A 512 -54.67 -17.46 43.36
CA GLN A 512 -54.82 -16.87 44.69
C GLN A 512 -54.47 -17.86 45.82
N LYS A 513 -54.94 -19.11 45.72
CA LYS A 513 -54.65 -20.17 46.70
C LYS A 513 -53.16 -20.51 46.78
N ALA A 514 -52.43 -20.46 45.67
CA ALA A 514 -50.99 -20.67 45.64
C ALA A 514 -50.19 -19.42 46.07
N ALA A 515 -50.61 -18.23 45.62
CA ALA A 515 -49.89 -16.98 45.85
C ALA A 515 -49.90 -16.55 47.32
N LYS A 516 -51.02 -16.73 48.04
CA LYS A 516 -51.15 -16.25 49.41
C LYS A 516 -50.09 -16.84 50.37
N PRO A 517 -49.88 -18.17 50.46
CA PRO A 517 -48.84 -18.73 51.32
C PRO A 517 -47.42 -18.32 50.94
N VAL A 518 -47.12 -18.22 49.64
CA VAL A 518 -45.81 -17.77 49.15
C VAL A 518 -45.53 -16.35 49.62
N LEU A 519 -46.51 -15.46 49.42
CA LEU A 519 -46.41 -14.06 49.79
C LEU A 519 -46.25 -13.88 51.32
N LEU A 520 -46.98 -14.65 52.12
CA LEU A 520 -46.83 -14.63 53.59
C LEU A 520 -45.42 -15.06 54.04
N ALA A 521 -44.85 -16.09 53.40
CA ALA A 521 -43.48 -16.54 53.69
C ALA A 521 -42.42 -15.49 53.30
N GLU A 522 -42.60 -14.83 52.16
CA GLU A 522 -41.71 -13.74 51.71
C GLU A 522 -41.77 -12.53 52.64
N LEU A 523 -42.99 -12.12 53.06
CA LEU A 523 -43.17 -11.03 54.02
C LEU A 523 -42.52 -11.35 55.38
N GLN A 524 -42.63 -12.60 55.84
CA GLN A 524 -41.98 -13.04 57.07
C GLN A 524 -40.45 -13.02 56.95
N THR A 525 -39.91 -13.40 55.79
CA THR A 525 -38.47 -13.34 55.50
C THR A 525 -37.98 -11.90 55.48
N GLY A 526 -38.70 -11.00 54.79
CA GLY A 526 -38.39 -9.57 54.79
C GLY A 526 -38.41 -8.97 56.20
N TYR A 527 -39.32 -9.42 57.05
CA TYR A 527 -39.39 -8.96 58.44
C TYR A 527 -38.12 -9.36 59.20
N GLN A 528 -37.67 -10.60 59.07
CA GLN A 528 -36.42 -11.07 59.67
C GLN A 528 -35.19 -10.33 59.14
N GLN A 529 -35.14 -10.04 57.82
CA GLN A 529 -34.08 -9.23 57.23
C GLN A 529 -34.04 -7.82 57.82
N ALA A 530 -35.21 -7.18 57.98
CA ALA A 530 -35.30 -5.88 58.64
C ALA A 530 -34.87 -5.95 60.11
N MET A 531 -35.15 -7.04 60.83
CA MET A 531 -34.64 -7.26 62.19
C MET A 531 -33.11 -7.38 62.24
N ASN A 532 -32.51 -7.99 61.23
CA ASN A 532 -31.06 -8.22 61.13
C ASN A 532 -30.32 -7.06 60.43
N ASN A 533 -30.97 -5.90 60.31
CA ASN A 533 -30.43 -4.71 59.65
C ASN A 533 -30.10 -4.86 58.14
N GLN A 534 -30.70 -5.84 57.46
CA GLN A 534 -30.61 -6.05 56.01
C GLN A 534 -31.71 -5.27 55.28
N LEU A 535 -31.68 -3.94 55.39
CA LEU A 535 -32.80 -3.08 54.99
C LEU A 535 -33.05 -3.03 53.48
N THR A 536 -32.00 -3.14 52.68
CA THR A 536 -32.13 -3.19 51.21
C THR A 536 -32.93 -4.42 50.78
N ASP A 537 -32.58 -5.59 51.31
CA ASP A 537 -33.24 -6.85 50.98
C ASP A 537 -34.70 -6.86 51.49
N ALA A 538 -34.91 -6.34 52.70
CA ALA A 538 -36.24 -6.21 53.28
C ALA A 538 -37.16 -5.30 52.44
N ARG A 539 -36.64 -4.17 51.92
CA ARG A 539 -37.38 -3.27 51.02
C ARG A 539 -37.64 -3.91 49.65
N ALA A 540 -36.71 -4.70 49.14
CA ALA A 540 -36.91 -5.45 47.91
C ALA A 540 -38.06 -6.45 48.04
N LEU A 541 -38.10 -7.20 49.16
CA LEU A 541 -39.21 -8.11 49.46
C LEU A 541 -40.53 -7.37 49.69
N ALA A 542 -40.53 -6.22 50.37
CA ALA A 542 -41.72 -5.39 50.51
C ALA A 542 -42.25 -4.90 49.15
N SER A 543 -41.37 -4.46 48.25
CA SER A 543 -41.74 -4.00 46.90
C SER A 543 -42.27 -5.14 46.04
N LYS A 544 -41.61 -6.31 46.10
CA LYS A 544 -42.07 -7.53 45.44
C LYS A 544 -43.46 -7.93 45.94
N ALA A 545 -43.70 -7.84 47.24
CA ALA A 545 -44.99 -8.14 47.84
C ALA A 545 -46.11 -7.23 47.30
N ILE A 546 -45.87 -5.93 47.10
CA ILE A 546 -46.83 -5.00 46.47
C ILE A 546 -47.19 -5.44 45.05
N ALA A 547 -46.20 -5.80 44.24
CA ALA A 547 -46.42 -6.27 42.88
C ALA A 547 -47.26 -7.56 42.87
N MET A 548 -46.98 -8.49 43.78
CA MET A 548 -47.74 -9.74 43.94
C MET A 548 -49.19 -9.50 44.42
N LEU A 549 -49.42 -8.53 45.31
CA LEU A 549 -50.76 -8.15 45.77
C LEU A 549 -51.67 -7.73 44.62
N GLY A 550 -51.16 -6.90 43.71
CA GLY A 550 -51.88 -6.44 42.53
C GLY A 550 -52.10 -7.56 41.51
N ARG A 551 -51.02 -8.25 41.11
CA ARG A 551 -51.04 -9.29 40.07
C ARG A 551 -51.98 -10.45 40.41
N TYR A 552 -52.02 -10.87 41.68
CA TYR A 552 -52.80 -12.04 42.10
C TYR A 552 -54.14 -11.68 42.76
N GLY A 553 -54.53 -10.41 42.77
CA GLY A 553 -55.81 -9.97 43.34
C GLY A 553 -55.91 -10.19 44.86
N LEU A 554 -54.78 -10.09 45.58
CA LEU A 554 -54.70 -10.26 47.04
C LEU A 554 -54.69 -8.92 47.79
N ALA A 555 -54.86 -7.79 47.08
CA ALA A 555 -54.80 -6.44 47.65
C ALA A 555 -55.79 -6.17 48.81
N GLN A 556 -56.87 -6.95 48.93
CA GLN A 556 -57.86 -6.84 50.01
C GLN A 556 -57.73 -7.95 51.08
N ASP A 557 -56.75 -8.85 50.97
CA ASP A 557 -56.53 -9.90 51.95
C ASP A 557 -55.95 -9.31 53.24
N LYS A 558 -56.76 -9.33 54.31
CA LYS A 558 -56.43 -8.71 55.60
C LYS A 558 -55.16 -9.29 56.25
N GLU A 559 -54.93 -10.59 56.07
CA GLU A 559 -53.79 -11.28 56.68
C GLU A 559 -52.48 -10.86 56.02
N VAL A 560 -52.46 -10.84 54.68
CA VAL A 560 -51.30 -10.40 53.90
C VAL A 560 -50.99 -8.92 54.15
N LEU A 561 -52.00 -8.06 54.13
CA LEU A 561 -51.83 -6.63 54.42
C LEU A 561 -51.30 -6.40 55.84
N GLY A 562 -51.78 -7.15 56.83
CA GLY A 562 -51.28 -7.09 58.20
C GLY A 562 -49.78 -7.40 58.28
N LYS A 563 -49.33 -8.48 57.63
CA LYS A 563 -47.91 -8.87 57.58
C LYS A 563 -47.05 -7.87 56.81
N TYR A 564 -47.57 -7.29 55.72
CA TYR A 564 -46.88 -6.25 54.96
C TYR A 564 -46.66 -4.98 55.80
N ASN A 565 -47.68 -4.52 56.54
CA ASN A 565 -47.55 -3.36 57.41
C ASN A 565 -46.51 -3.61 58.53
N LEU A 566 -46.51 -4.80 59.13
CA LEU A 566 -45.49 -5.17 60.12
C LEU A 566 -44.06 -5.09 59.57
N LEU A 567 -43.84 -5.56 58.34
CA LEU A 567 -42.55 -5.44 57.65
C LEU A 567 -42.17 -3.97 57.45
N ARG A 568 -43.07 -3.17 56.88
CA ARG A 568 -42.84 -1.75 56.63
C ARG A 568 -42.46 -1.01 57.92
N ASP A 569 -43.23 -1.21 58.98
CA ASP A 569 -43.00 -0.52 60.25
C ASP A 569 -41.68 -0.97 60.89
N ARG A 570 -41.28 -2.24 60.72
CA ARG A 570 -39.98 -2.73 61.18
C ARG A 570 -38.80 -2.12 60.41
N ILE A 571 -38.91 -1.97 59.10
CA ILE A 571 -37.90 -1.32 58.24
C ILE A 571 -37.66 0.11 58.74
N VAL A 572 -38.72 0.90 58.90
CA VAL A 572 -38.62 2.28 59.39
C VAL A 572 -38.00 2.35 60.80
N THR A 573 -38.42 1.45 61.69
CA THR A 573 -37.86 1.40 63.06
C THR A 573 -36.35 1.17 63.05
N GLN A 574 -35.88 0.22 62.23
CA GLN A 574 -34.45 -0.11 62.16
C GLN A 574 -33.63 1.01 61.47
N GLU A 575 -34.19 1.69 60.47
CA GLU A 575 -33.58 2.86 59.84
C GLU A 575 -33.33 3.97 60.85
N CYS A 576 -34.31 4.24 61.72
CA CYS A 576 -34.17 5.26 62.74
C CYS A 576 -33.12 4.91 63.80
N GLN A 577 -32.98 3.63 64.16
CA GLN A 577 -31.90 3.18 65.03
C GLN A 577 -30.51 3.39 64.40
N ASN A 578 -30.36 3.10 63.11
CA ASN A 578 -29.11 3.32 62.38
C ASN A 578 -28.78 4.82 62.28
N ALA A 579 -29.79 5.64 61.97
CA ALA A 579 -29.63 7.09 61.84
C ALA A 579 -29.24 7.72 63.18
N GLN A 580 -29.85 7.30 64.30
CA GLN A 580 -29.45 7.71 65.65
C GLN A 580 -27.98 7.34 65.93
N THR A 581 -27.57 6.10 65.62
CA THR A 581 -26.19 5.64 65.82
C THR A 581 -25.18 6.47 65.01
N ALA A 582 -25.49 6.77 63.76
CA ALA A 582 -24.63 7.59 62.89
C ALA A 582 -24.55 9.05 63.35
N TYR A 583 -25.67 9.62 63.79
CA TYR A 583 -25.73 10.95 64.40
C TYR A 583 -24.80 11.03 65.62
N ASP A 584 -24.94 10.07 66.55
CA ASP A 584 -24.15 10.04 67.79
C ASP A 584 -22.65 9.90 67.51
N ALA A 585 -22.27 9.08 66.52
CA ALA A 585 -20.87 8.91 66.12
C ALA A 585 -20.23 10.21 65.62
N GLU A 586 -20.91 10.96 64.74
CA GLU A 586 -20.39 12.25 64.24
C GLU A 586 -20.33 13.32 65.34
N VAL A 587 -21.28 13.32 66.28
CA VAL A 587 -21.22 14.20 67.47
C VAL A 587 -20.00 13.89 68.33
N GLN A 588 -19.70 12.60 68.60
CA GLN A 588 -18.52 12.23 69.40
C GLN A 588 -17.22 12.61 68.69
N LYS A 589 -17.12 12.32 67.39
CA LYS A 589 -15.98 12.72 66.56
C LYS A 589 -15.77 14.24 66.56
N ALA A 590 -16.84 15.03 66.47
CA ALA A 590 -16.76 16.49 66.54
C ALA A 590 -16.18 16.96 67.89
N LYS A 591 -16.61 16.36 69.00
CA LYS A 591 -16.09 16.63 70.34
C LYS A 591 -14.59 16.29 70.46
N GLU A 592 -14.16 15.17 69.90
CA GLU A 592 -12.74 14.76 69.88
C GLU A 592 -11.87 15.72 69.06
N LEU A 593 -12.31 16.08 67.85
CA LEU A 593 -11.61 17.05 66.99
C LEU A 593 -11.47 18.42 67.66
N ALA A 594 -12.53 18.88 68.34
CA ALA A 594 -12.50 20.13 69.10
C ALA A 594 -11.48 20.07 70.24
N ARG A 595 -11.38 18.95 70.98
CA ARG A 595 -10.36 18.74 72.02
C ARG A 595 -8.93 18.80 71.47
N ASN A 596 -8.73 18.33 70.24
CA ASN A 596 -7.44 18.37 69.54
C ASN A 596 -7.16 19.69 68.82
N LYS A 597 -7.96 20.74 69.10
CA LYS A 597 -7.85 22.08 68.50
C LYS A 597 -8.08 22.11 66.98
N GLN A 598 -8.67 21.06 66.41
CA GLN A 598 -9.01 20.94 64.99
C GLN A 598 -10.44 21.45 64.74
N PHE A 599 -10.69 22.72 65.05
CA PHE A 599 -12.05 23.28 65.11
C PHE A 599 -12.74 23.31 63.75
N LEU A 600 -12.02 23.56 62.66
CA LEU A 600 -12.58 23.45 61.30
C LEU A 600 -13.10 22.05 60.98
N ALA A 601 -12.38 21.01 61.40
CA ALA A 601 -12.81 19.62 61.21
C ALA A 601 -13.97 19.26 62.16
N ALA A 602 -13.95 19.78 63.39
CA ALA A 602 -15.03 19.62 64.35
C ALA A 602 -16.36 20.24 63.87
N ASP A 603 -16.33 21.45 63.29
CA ASP A 603 -17.50 22.11 62.70
C ASP A 603 -18.10 21.27 61.56
N LYS A 604 -17.25 20.70 60.70
CA LYS A 604 -17.68 19.77 59.65
C LYS A 604 -18.34 18.51 60.20
N ALA A 605 -17.81 17.94 61.28
CA ALA A 605 -18.40 16.76 61.93
C ALA A 605 -19.76 17.09 62.59
N TYR A 606 -19.91 18.25 63.25
CA TYR A 606 -21.22 18.69 63.74
C TYR A 606 -22.23 18.94 62.61
N LEU A 607 -21.80 19.56 61.51
CA LEU A 607 -22.64 19.69 60.31
C LEU A 607 -23.04 18.34 59.72
N ALA A 608 -22.15 17.35 59.74
CA ALA A 608 -22.46 15.99 59.31
C ALA A 608 -23.51 15.35 60.22
N ALA A 609 -23.40 15.51 61.54
CA ALA A 609 -24.44 15.05 62.48
C ALA A 609 -25.80 15.73 62.20
N LEU A 610 -25.84 17.06 62.06
CA LEU A 610 -27.08 17.78 61.73
C LEU A 610 -27.68 17.33 60.39
N LYS A 611 -26.82 17.00 59.42
CA LYS A 611 -27.28 16.43 58.15
C LYS A 611 -27.91 15.05 58.36
N VAL A 612 -27.34 14.17 59.18
CA VAL A 612 -27.97 12.87 59.49
C VAL A 612 -29.37 13.07 60.10
N ALA A 613 -29.53 14.01 61.02
CA ALA A 613 -30.84 14.34 61.58
C ALA A 613 -31.81 14.92 60.54
N GLY A 614 -31.34 15.82 59.68
CA GLY A 614 -32.13 16.44 58.62
C GLY A 614 -32.54 15.48 57.49
N ASP A 615 -31.66 14.55 57.11
CA ASP A 615 -31.94 13.55 56.06
C ASP A 615 -32.92 12.46 56.55
N ASN A 616 -33.09 12.32 57.88
CA ASN A 616 -33.94 11.30 58.51
C ASN A 616 -35.07 11.92 59.35
N THR A 617 -35.82 12.87 58.79
CA THR A 617 -36.88 13.61 59.51
C THR A 617 -37.96 12.73 60.13
N VAL A 618 -38.29 11.61 59.49
CA VAL A 618 -39.27 10.61 59.98
C VAL A 618 -38.85 10.06 61.36
N CYS A 619 -37.56 10.04 61.65
CA CYS A 619 -37.00 9.51 62.89
C CYS A 619 -36.98 10.53 64.03
N GLN A 620 -37.25 11.81 63.76
CA GLN A 620 -37.31 12.88 64.77
C GLN A 620 -36.08 12.91 65.70
N LEU A 621 -34.88 12.75 65.13
CA LEU A 621 -33.62 12.73 65.90
C LEU A 621 -33.39 14.08 66.61
N ALA A 622 -32.90 14.03 67.86
CA ALA A 622 -32.68 15.22 68.66
C ALA A 622 -31.38 15.94 68.29
N ASP A 623 -31.48 16.98 67.46
CA ASP A 623 -30.34 17.65 66.82
C ASP A 623 -29.65 18.75 67.67
N PHE A 624 -30.20 19.07 68.84
CA PHE A 624 -29.75 20.18 69.68
C PHE A 624 -28.27 20.05 70.11
N THR A 625 -27.81 18.84 70.42
CA THR A 625 -26.42 18.61 70.89
C THR A 625 -25.39 19.02 69.83
N ALA A 626 -25.68 18.79 68.54
CA ALA A 626 -24.79 19.19 67.45
C ALA A 626 -24.89 20.69 67.16
N LYS A 627 -26.08 21.31 67.29
CA LYS A 627 -26.25 22.76 67.14
C LYS A 627 -25.45 23.53 68.19
N ASP A 628 -25.63 23.17 69.46
CA ASP A 628 -24.97 23.82 70.59
C ASP A 628 -23.45 23.63 70.54
N GLY A 629 -23.01 22.40 70.22
CA GLY A 629 -21.59 22.08 70.09
C GLY A 629 -20.90 22.88 68.98
N ARG A 630 -21.59 23.13 67.87
CA ARG A 630 -21.10 23.94 66.76
C ARG A 630 -21.01 25.42 67.14
N GLU A 631 -22.05 25.95 67.79
CA GLU A 631 -22.07 27.34 68.24
C GLU A 631 -20.92 27.63 69.22
N ALA A 632 -20.65 26.70 70.15
CA ALA A 632 -19.59 26.83 71.14
C ALA A 632 -18.18 26.99 70.54
N ILE A 633 -17.89 26.32 69.42
CA ILE A 633 -16.56 26.35 68.77
C ILE A 633 -16.44 27.42 67.68
N LEU A 634 -17.54 28.07 67.29
CA LEU A 634 -17.60 28.97 66.14
C LEU A 634 -16.54 30.10 66.14
N PRO A 635 -16.19 30.73 67.28
CA PRO A 635 -15.11 31.72 67.29
C PRO A 635 -13.76 31.15 66.86
N ALA A 636 -13.43 29.93 67.29
CA ALA A 636 -12.18 29.25 66.95
C ALA A 636 -12.17 28.80 65.47
N VAL A 637 -13.31 28.31 64.97
CA VAL A 637 -13.52 27.95 63.56
C VAL A 637 -13.23 29.15 62.66
N ARG A 638 -13.85 30.30 62.94
CA ARG A 638 -13.66 31.54 62.16
C ARG A 638 -12.20 31.99 62.16
N TYR A 639 -11.53 31.88 63.30
CA TYR A 639 -10.13 32.26 63.39
C TYR A 639 -9.24 31.34 62.53
N GLN A 640 -9.42 30.02 62.62
CA GLN A 640 -8.67 29.07 61.77
C GLN A 640 -8.94 29.28 60.27
N GLN A 641 -10.17 29.64 59.88
CA GLN A 641 -10.49 30.00 58.49
C GLN A 641 -9.69 31.21 58.03
N MET A 642 -9.62 32.26 58.84
CA MET A 642 -8.82 33.44 58.52
C MET A 642 -7.34 33.08 58.34
N LEU A 643 -6.79 32.18 59.17
CA LEU A 643 -5.42 31.68 59.02
C LEU A 643 -5.22 30.88 57.71
N GLU A 644 -6.14 29.97 57.37
CA GLU A 644 -6.11 29.25 56.09
C GLU A 644 -6.22 30.20 54.89
N ASP A 645 -7.07 31.22 54.98
CA ASP A 645 -7.25 32.24 53.95
C ASP A 645 -6.00 33.10 53.77
N ILE A 646 -5.34 33.53 54.86
CA ILE A 646 -4.05 34.23 54.83
C ILE A 646 -3.02 33.37 54.10
N ASN A 647 -2.88 32.10 54.49
CA ASN A 647 -1.93 31.18 53.86
C ASN A 647 -2.22 31.02 52.36
N ARG A 648 -3.50 30.87 52.00
CA ARG A 648 -3.93 30.76 50.60
C ARG A 648 -3.63 32.03 49.80
N PHE A 649 -3.96 33.20 50.34
CA PHE A 649 -3.71 34.49 49.68
C PHE A 649 -2.21 34.75 49.48
N VAL A 650 -1.37 34.40 50.45
CA VAL A 650 0.09 34.48 50.32
C VAL A 650 0.61 33.50 49.26
N ALA A 651 0.10 32.27 49.24
CA ALA A 651 0.47 31.28 48.23
C ALA A 651 0.08 31.73 46.81
N SER A 652 -1.08 32.37 46.66
CA SER A 652 -1.62 32.86 45.38
C SER A 652 -1.18 34.28 44.99
N SER A 653 -0.17 34.84 45.67
CA SER A 653 0.33 36.20 45.41
C SER A 653 -0.69 37.34 45.58
N ARG A 654 -1.76 37.13 46.34
CA ARG A 654 -2.81 38.10 46.67
C ARG A 654 -2.49 38.81 47.99
N TYR A 655 -1.43 39.59 48.00
CA TYR A 655 -0.80 40.07 49.24
C TYR A 655 -1.60 41.14 49.99
N THR A 656 -2.34 41.98 49.27
CA THR A 656 -3.20 43.00 49.89
C THR A 656 -4.33 42.34 50.69
N GLU A 657 -4.99 41.33 50.13
CA GLU A 657 -6.03 40.57 50.84
C GLU A 657 -5.46 39.77 52.00
N ALA A 658 -4.25 39.22 51.86
CA ALA A 658 -3.57 38.55 52.96
C ALA A 658 -3.34 39.49 54.15
N LEU A 659 -2.86 40.71 53.91
CA LEU A 659 -2.63 41.73 54.95
C LEU A 659 -3.93 42.18 55.61
N GLN A 660 -4.98 42.44 54.82
CA GLN A 660 -6.31 42.78 55.34
C GLN A 660 -6.86 41.66 56.23
N THR A 661 -6.75 40.42 55.78
CA THR A 661 -7.22 39.25 56.52
C THR A 661 -6.42 39.04 57.80
N TYR A 662 -5.11 39.32 57.78
CA TYR A 662 -4.26 39.26 58.99
C TYR A 662 -4.73 40.23 60.08
N ASN A 663 -5.02 41.47 59.69
CA ASN A 663 -5.54 42.49 60.61
C ASN A 663 -6.93 42.13 61.15
N GLN A 664 -7.78 41.51 60.31
CA GLN A 664 -9.08 40.99 60.76
C GLN A 664 -8.90 39.82 61.74
N ALA A 665 -7.97 38.90 61.45
CA ALA A 665 -7.66 37.77 62.32
C ALA A 665 -7.16 38.23 63.69
N GLU A 666 -6.30 39.25 63.74
CA GLU A 666 -5.84 39.83 65.01
C GLU A 666 -6.99 40.43 65.82
N LYS A 667 -7.85 41.22 65.18
CA LYS A 667 -9.03 41.82 65.84
C LYS A 667 -9.97 40.74 66.35
N HIS A 668 -10.24 39.72 65.54
CA HIS A 668 -11.11 38.59 65.90
C HIS A 668 -10.52 37.78 67.05
N TYR A 669 -9.22 37.50 67.02
CA TYR A 669 -8.52 36.77 68.08
C TYR A 669 -8.67 37.46 69.45
N LYS A 670 -8.48 38.79 69.48
CA LYS A 670 -8.62 39.60 70.69
C LYS A 670 -10.07 39.73 71.13
N ALA A 671 -10.99 40.03 70.21
CA ALA A 671 -12.40 40.29 70.52
C ALA A 671 -13.14 39.07 71.08
N TYR A 672 -12.77 37.87 70.63
CA TYR A 672 -13.43 36.61 71.02
C TYR A 672 -12.58 35.70 71.91
N GLU A 673 -11.49 36.24 72.48
CA GLU A 673 -10.58 35.51 73.38
C GLU A 673 -10.19 34.14 72.83
N VAL A 674 -9.76 34.10 71.56
CA VAL A 674 -9.56 32.83 70.84
C VAL A 674 -8.50 31.95 71.50
N ASN A 675 -7.61 32.54 72.30
CA ASN A 675 -6.65 31.83 73.16
C ASN A 675 -7.30 30.82 74.11
N ARG A 676 -8.56 31.01 74.55
CA ARG A 676 -9.27 30.05 75.42
C ARG A 676 -9.51 28.69 74.73
N PHE A 677 -9.45 28.66 73.40
CA PHE A 677 -9.53 27.45 72.59
C PHE A 677 -8.14 26.81 72.36
N GLY A 678 -7.09 27.37 72.97
CA GLY A 678 -5.71 26.87 72.87
C GLY A 678 -5.02 27.14 71.53
N LEU A 679 -5.52 28.11 70.75
CA LEU A 679 -4.90 28.59 69.50
C LEU A 679 -4.03 29.81 69.78
N ASP A 680 -2.88 29.92 69.09
CA ASP A 680 -1.92 31.01 69.26
C ASP A 680 -2.04 32.07 68.15
N TYR A 681 -1.71 33.33 68.48
CA TYR A 681 -1.58 34.42 67.51
C TYR A 681 -0.12 34.66 67.13
N ILE A 682 0.20 34.52 65.85
CA ILE A 682 1.50 34.89 65.29
C ILE A 682 1.45 36.38 64.89
N LEU A 683 2.48 37.16 65.21
CA LEU A 683 2.57 38.56 64.75
C LEU A 683 2.90 38.63 63.25
N LEU A 684 2.30 39.58 62.52
CA LEU A 684 2.51 39.75 61.07
C LEU A 684 4.01 39.86 60.72
N TYR A 685 4.77 40.58 61.54
CA TYR A 685 6.23 40.68 61.41
C TYR A 685 6.91 39.31 61.43
N ASN A 686 6.59 38.45 62.40
CA ASN A 686 7.18 37.12 62.54
C ASN A 686 6.80 36.24 61.34
N TYR A 687 5.53 36.27 60.94
CA TYR A 687 5.06 35.52 59.78
C TYR A 687 5.76 35.98 58.48
N ALA A 688 5.91 37.28 58.26
CA ALA A 688 6.60 37.83 57.09
C ALA A 688 8.11 37.58 57.08
N LYS A 689 8.74 37.45 58.25
CA LYS A 689 10.15 37.13 58.42
C LYS A 689 10.44 35.66 58.07
N GLU A 690 9.59 34.76 58.53
CA GLU A 690 9.76 33.30 58.39
C GLU A 690 9.28 32.76 57.05
N THR A 691 8.36 33.46 56.37
CA THR A 691 7.85 33.01 55.06
C THR A 691 8.95 32.89 53.99
N THR A 692 8.78 31.91 53.10
CA THR A 692 9.63 31.71 51.92
C THR A 692 9.19 32.56 50.73
N LYS A 693 7.98 33.15 50.77
CA LYS A 693 7.43 33.98 49.69
C LYS A 693 7.96 35.41 49.78
N LEU A 694 9.19 35.63 49.29
CA LEU A 694 9.86 36.94 49.32
C LEU A 694 9.03 38.12 48.78
N PRO A 695 8.22 37.99 47.72
CA PRO A 695 7.37 39.09 47.28
C PRO A 695 6.29 39.49 48.32
N PHE A 696 5.81 38.54 49.13
CA PHE A 696 4.90 38.86 50.25
C PHE A 696 5.64 39.66 51.32
N THR A 697 6.85 39.24 51.70
CA THR A 697 7.70 40.01 52.62
C THR A 697 7.95 41.43 52.08
N ALA A 698 8.15 41.60 50.76
CA ALA A 698 8.27 42.91 50.13
C ALA A 698 7.00 43.78 50.29
N GLU A 699 5.83 43.17 50.19
CA GLU A 699 4.56 43.86 50.42
C GLU A 699 4.38 44.23 51.91
N VAL A 700 4.79 43.35 52.82
CA VAL A 700 4.75 43.63 54.28
C VAL A 700 5.72 44.77 54.64
N VAL A 701 6.90 44.83 54.00
CA VAL A 701 7.82 45.97 54.12
C VAL A 701 7.14 47.27 53.68
N GLN A 702 6.48 47.24 52.51
CA GLN A 702 5.75 48.40 52.00
C GLN A 702 4.59 48.80 52.93
N TYR A 703 3.92 47.81 53.52
CA TYR A 703 2.86 48.02 54.51
C TYR A 703 3.39 48.76 55.74
N TYR A 704 4.42 48.24 56.41
CA TYR A 704 5.03 48.91 57.57
C TYR A 704 5.58 50.30 57.20
N ALA A 705 6.23 50.46 56.04
CA ALA A 705 6.70 51.76 55.56
C ALA A 705 5.57 52.77 55.35
N SER A 706 4.39 52.32 54.92
CA SER A 706 3.20 53.17 54.77
C SER A 706 2.55 53.55 56.10
N GLN A 707 2.75 52.76 57.15
CA GLN A 707 2.23 53.02 58.50
C GLN A 707 3.14 53.94 59.32
N GLY A 708 4.29 54.36 58.80
CA GLY A 708 5.28 55.13 59.56
C GLY A 708 6.06 54.27 60.55
N GLU A 709 6.20 52.97 60.27
CA GLU A 709 6.99 52.02 61.05
C GLU A 709 8.32 51.78 60.35
N GLU A 710 9.13 52.83 60.20
CA GLU A 710 10.33 52.82 59.35
C GLU A 710 11.35 51.78 59.83
N GLU A 711 11.54 51.62 61.14
CA GLU A 711 12.51 50.66 61.69
C GLU A 711 12.13 49.21 61.36
N ILE A 712 10.86 48.84 61.54
CA ILE A 712 10.34 47.51 61.21
C ILE A 712 10.46 47.25 59.71
N ALA A 713 10.09 48.25 58.89
CA ALA A 713 10.18 48.17 57.45
C ALA A 713 11.64 48.01 56.97
N ILE A 714 12.60 48.75 57.54
CA ILE A 714 14.02 48.65 57.20
C ILE A 714 14.61 47.30 57.62
N ASN A 715 14.23 46.79 58.80
CA ASN A 715 14.67 45.48 59.27
C ASN A 715 14.18 44.36 58.34
N LEU A 716 12.88 44.34 58.00
CA LEU A 716 12.35 43.37 57.04
C LEU A 716 12.92 43.56 55.64
N LEU A 717 13.15 44.80 55.20
CA LEU A 717 13.76 45.11 53.90
C LEU A 717 15.20 44.59 53.82
N THR A 718 15.95 44.69 54.92
CA THR A 718 17.32 44.18 55.02
C THR A 718 17.32 42.66 54.92
N ILE A 719 16.45 41.97 55.67
CA ILE A 719 16.30 40.52 55.57
C ILE A 719 15.88 40.10 54.16
N LEU A 720 14.95 40.84 53.54
CA LEU A 720 14.49 40.58 52.18
C LEU A 720 15.62 40.70 51.14
N LEU A 721 16.48 41.71 51.26
CA LEU A 721 17.64 41.91 50.38
C LEU A 721 18.72 40.85 50.61
N GLN A 722 18.95 40.43 51.86
CA GLN A 722 19.85 39.32 52.20
C GLN A 722 19.39 37.98 51.60
N LYS A 723 18.09 37.81 51.36
CA LYS A 723 17.51 36.66 50.66
C LYS A 723 17.52 36.83 49.12
N ASP A 724 18.46 37.62 48.57
CA ASP A 724 18.66 37.86 47.14
C ASP A 724 17.44 38.46 46.37
N TYR A 725 16.53 39.15 47.07
CA TYR A 725 15.43 39.82 46.39
C TYR A 725 15.93 41.01 45.56
N LYS A 726 15.60 41.04 44.26
CA LYS A 726 16.16 42.00 43.29
C LYS A 726 16.05 43.45 43.78
N ASN A 727 17.19 44.09 44.05
CA ASN A 727 17.30 45.48 44.52
C ASN A 727 16.55 46.50 43.63
N ARG A 728 16.43 46.23 42.32
CA ARG A 728 15.61 47.05 41.40
C ARG A 728 14.13 47.10 41.79
N LYS A 729 13.58 46.00 42.33
CA LYS A 729 12.17 45.89 42.75
C LYS A 729 11.90 46.60 44.07
N THR A 730 12.91 46.75 44.93
CA THR A 730 12.81 47.48 46.22
C THR A 730 13.15 48.96 46.10
N LYS A 731 13.51 49.45 44.91
CA LYS A 731 13.93 50.84 44.69
C LYS A 731 12.90 51.85 45.21
N ARG A 732 11.61 51.65 44.92
CA ARG A 732 10.54 52.61 45.31
C ARG A 732 10.40 52.70 46.83
N VAL A 733 10.31 51.56 47.52
CA VAL A 733 10.18 51.55 48.99
C VAL A 733 11.46 52.06 49.66
N GLN A 734 12.63 51.75 49.10
CA GLN A 734 13.89 52.35 49.54
C GLN A 734 13.88 53.88 49.40
N GLU A 735 13.45 54.41 48.25
CA GLU A 735 13.35 55.86 48.05
C GLU A 735 12.32 56.51 48.97
N GLN A 736 11.19 55.84 49.25
CA GLN A 736 10.19 56.29 50.21
C GLN A 736 10.75 56.35 51.62
N LEU A 737 11.31 55.24 52.13
CA LEU A 737 11.91 55.17 53.46
C LEU A 737 13.03 56.20 53.63
N GLY A 738 13.86 56.41 52.60
CA GLY A 738 14.91 57.42 52.63
C GLY A 738 14.37 58.84 52.77
N LYS A 739 13.26 59.17 52.09
CA LYS A 739 12.59 60.48 52.24
C LYS A 739 11.88 60.64 53.58
N GLN A 740 11.26 59.57 54.08
CA GLN A 740 10.58 59.56 55.38
C GLN A 740 11.59 59.81 56.50
N LEU A 741 12.68 59.04 56.52
CA LEU A 741 13.78 59.23 57.47
C LEU A 741 14.40 60.63 57.37
N ALA A 742 14.60 61.17 56.17
CA ALA A 742 15.16 62.51 56.00
C ALA A 742 14.22 63.58 56.59
N SER A 743 12.92 63.45 56.36
CA SER A 743 11.91 64.33 56.97
C SER A 743 11.88 64.19 58.49
N GLN A 744 11.91 62.96 59.00
CA GLN A 744 11.91 62.65 60.43
C GLN A 744 13.15 63.24 61.12
N ASP A 745 14.34 63.07 60.55
CA ASP A 745 15.57 63.60 61.13
C ASP A 745 15.67 65.13 61.08
N VAL A 746 15.09 65.77 60.07
CA VAL A 746 14.97 67.25 60.03
C VAL A 746 14.01 67.73 61.12
N GLN A 747 12.88 67.05 61.32
CA GLN A 747 11.96 67.35 62.42
C GLN A 747 12.64 67.16 63.80
N LEU A 748 13.52 66.16 63.92
CA LEU A 748 14.31 65.92 65.12
C LEU A 748 15.51 66.89 65.27
N GLY A 749 15.73 67.81 64.33
CA GLY A 749 16.75 68.85 64.43
C GLY A 749 18.20 68.36 64.30
N LEU A 750 18.44 67.20 63.70
CA LEU A 750 19.78 66.63 63.57
C LEU A 750 20.65 67.49 62.64
N LYS A 751 21.85 67.88 63.08
CA LYS A 751 22.75 68.82 62.35
C LYS A 751 23.90 68.15 61.59
N ASP A 752 24.05 66.84 61.71
CA ASP A 752 25.11 66.10 61.02
C ASP A 752 24.95 66.16 59.50
N ASP A 753 26.08 65.97 58.82
CA ASP A 753 26.11 65.92 57.36
C ASP A 753 25.17 64.83 56.82
N ALA A 754 24.50 65.13 55.71
CA ALA A 754 23.47 64.27 55.14
C ALA A 754 24.01 62.88 54.75
N GLU A 755 25.28 62.76 54.37
CA GLU A 755 25.90 61.47 54.04
C GLU A 755 26.13 60.61 55.29
N ALA A 756 26.52 61.22 56.41
CA ALA A 756 26.78 60.53 57.68
C ALA A 756 25.51 59.90 58.27
N LEU A 757 24.40 60.63 58.27
CA LEU A 757 23.12 60.12 58.80
C LEU A 757 22.51 59.06 57.88
N ALA A 758 22.64 59.22 56.56
CA ALA A 758 22.20 58.20 55.60
C ALA A 758 22.97 56.88 55.80
N MET A 759 24.26 56.93 56.13
CA MET A 759 25.06 55.74 56.48
C MET A 759 24.59 55.08 57.77
N LYS A 760 24.20 55.87 58.79
CA LYS A 760 23.67 55.35 60.05
C LYS A 760 22.35 54.59 59.84
N HIS A 761 21.40 55.19 59.13
CA HIS A 761 20.09 54.56 58.85
C HIS A 761 20.18 53.32 57.96
N THR A 762 21.20 53.22 57.13
CA THR A 762 21.42 52.05 56.27
C THR A 762 22.38 51.04 56.89
N ASN A 763 22.95 51.31 58.07
CA ASN A 763 24.09 50.57 58.64
C ASN A 763 25.21 50.33 57.60
N ASN A 764 25.43 51.30 56.72
CA ASN A 764 26.34 51.22 55.57
C ASN A 764 26.11 50.02 54.63
N ASN A 765 24.91 49.45 54.61
CA ASN A 765 24.56 48.34 53.74
C ASN A 765 24.52 48.81 52.27
N ARG A 766 25.38 48.21 51.44
CA ARG A 766 25.51 48.55 50.02
C ARG A 766 24.23 48.31 49.23
N ASP A 767 23.38 47.38 49.66
CA ASP A 767 22.11 47.07 48.98
C ASP A 767 21.03 48.11 49.25
N LEU A 768 21.19 48.95 50.27
CA LEU A 768 20.29 50.08 50.57
C LEU A 768 20.74 51.39 49.90
N LYS A 769 21.58 51.30 48.86
CA LYS A 769 22.11 52.48 48.14
C LYS A 769 21.03 53.41 47.60
N LYS A 770 19.83 52.91 47.25
CA LYS A 770 18.74 53.78 46.76
C LYS A 770 18.09 54.55 47.90
N LEU A 771 17.94 53.93 49.08
CA LEU A 771 17.48 54.58 50.30
C LEU A 771 18.45 55.70 50.69
N ARG A 772 19.74 55.37 50.75
CA ARG A 772 20.81 56.32 51.08
C ARG A 772 20.78 57.56 50.18
N LYS A 773 20.75 57.36 48.86
CA LYS A 773 20.70 58.47 47.89
C LYS A 773 19.41 59.28 47.97
N ALA A 774 18.27 58.64 48.20
CA ALA A 774 17.00 59.34 48.32
C ALA A 774 16.98 60.20 49.58
N TYR A 775 17.48 59.67 50.70
CA TYR A 775 17.67 60.40 51.94
C TYR A 775 18.57 61.63 51.73
N GLU A 776 19.78 61.45 51.18
CA GLU A 776 20.74 62.54 50.97
C GLU A 776 20.14 63.66 50.08
N LYS A 777 19.42 63.27 49.01
CA LYS A 777 18.78 64.22 48.09
C LYS A 777 17.64 64.96 48.77
N GLU A 778 16.77 64.25 49.49
CA GLU A 778 15.61 64.84 50.16
C GLU A 778 16.05 65.77 51.28
N ARG A 779 17.05 65.38 52.06
CA ARG A 779 17.63 66.21 53.12
C ARG A 779 18.27 67.50 52.56
N LYS A 780 19.00 67.43 51.44
CA LYS A 780 19.51 68.63 50.74
C LYS A 780 18.41 69.52 50.17
N ARG A 781 17.25 68.95 49.79
CA ARG A 781 16.08 69.72 49.36
C ARG A 781 15.43 70.42 50.55
N LEU A 782 15.23 69.71 51.66
CA LEU A 782 14.66 70.21 52.91
C LEU A 782 15.57 71.23 53.62
N ALA A 783 16.88 71.21 53.37
CA ALA A 783 17.82 72.23 53.86
C ALA A 783 17.89 73.49 52.98
N LYS A 784 17.31 73.45 51.76
CA LYS A 784 17.20 74.58 50.83
C LYS A 784 15.81 75.21 50.78
N ALA A 785 14.81 74.51 51.32
CA ALA A 785 13.48 75.02 51.62
C ALA A 785 13.47 75.51 53.07
#